data_AF-A0A0D6QNH0-F1
#
_entry.id   AF-A0A0D6QNH0-F1
#
_cell.length_a   1.000
_cell.length_b   1.000
_cell.length_c   1.000
_cell.angle_alpha   90.00
_cell.angle_beta   90.00
_cell.angle_gamma   90.00
#
_symmetry.space_group_name_H-M   'P 1'
#
loop_
_entity.id
_entity.type
_entity.pdbx_description
1 polymer ?
#
loop_
_entity_poly.entity_id
_entity_poly.type
_entity_poly.pdbx_seq_one_letter_code
_entity_poly.pdbx_strand_id
1 'polypeptide(L)'
;MHPARRRTAAALALCTALACSGGSDKPSLPVIPGNGPPVAQAGFDRTVGKGALVQLDGAASSDPEGFPLTYGWTFTSRPGGSAALIQSAGSAHASFTADVPGVYGVRLQVSDGVNPPVSDDVVITSQDLPPTASIGPDREGSRGIAVALDGRASADPDGDALTYAWALVSRPAGSAAAFGGATLSQASFTPDVYGAYVVRLTVTAGGLSAQDEATITVRNHAPVADAGPDLESNAGATLALSAAASSDPDQDPITCAWALVSKPTGSAAALSDPAACAPSVTYDLEGVYAFSLAVHDGELASAATDVVQVTVHRKVWMLGHAVVDAEYSRALDRLVAVGGSKLYVADPVAGTEVSVALPKAALAVSVSPDGRYAAVGHDALVSYVSLDAPPALVGTFTTSVVPSDVVLAGNGYIYVFPATWEQLHSIRISTGADTASTGWSPYDGTKGRLHPGGAAIYGADNFVSPEDIRKFSIAGGTASFLYDSPYHGDYEMCGDLWITEDGLRIVTACGNTFHANTTQGSTAGSDMTYAGALEGTGQVKWADHSAAAGQILVVRGLPYWPADPGADAELRLFGDDFLALQETIPLARIGVGGKGYVSHGRFAFFSADATRRVALVQVDATSGLLAPDAVVVY
;
A
#
# COMPACT_ATOMS: atom_id res chain seq x y z
N MET A 1 65.25 -31.80 26.05
CA MET A 1 66.07 -31.05 25.07
C MET A 1 65.94 -29.58 25.37
N HIS A 2 66.81 -29.17 26.26
CA HIS A 2 66.92 -27.89 26.92
C HIS A 2 68.36 -27.95 27.47
N PRO A 3 69.05 -26.84 27.77
CA PRO A 3 68.51 -25.49 27.87
C PRO A 3 69.54 -24.39 27.51
N ALA A 4 69.13 -23.13 27.73
CA ALA A 4 69.81 -22.10 28.52
C ALA A 4 71.31 -21.78 28.24
N ARG A 5 71.79 -20.58 28.55
CA ARG A 5 72.02 -20.14 29.93
C ARG A 5 72.50 -18.69 29.93
N ARG A 6 71.85 -17.87 30.76
CA ARG A 6 72.38 -17.27 32.01
C ARG A 6 73.30 -16.08 31.72
N ARG A 7 72.90 -14.85 32.06
CA ARG A 7 72.97 -14.24 33.41
C ARG A 7 74.29 -14.54 34.13
N THR A 8 75.18 -13.55 34.14
CA THR A 8 76.14 -13.20 35.21
C THR A 8 76.38 -11.69 35.05
N ALA A 9 76.09 -10.81 36.02
CA ALA A 9 76.75 -10.63 37.33
C ALA A 9 78.23 -10.28 37.13
N ALA A 10 78.85 -9.30 37.76
CA ALA A 10 78.48 -8.39 38.83
C ALA A 10 79.54 -7.26 38.85
N ALA A 11 79.17 -6.15 39.48
CA ALA A 11 80.10 -5.11 39.90
C ALA A 11 81.25 -5.66 40.76
N LEU A 12 82.44 -5.07 40.61
CA LEU A 12 83.35 -4.88 41.73
C LEU A 12 84.01 -3.51 41.63
N ALA A 13 83.66 -2.69 42.62
CA ALA A 13 84.29 -1.42 42.92
C ALA A 13 85.58 -1.60 43.72
N LEU A 14 86.26 -0.47 43.89
CA LEU A 14 87.18 -0.13 44.98
C LEU A 14 88.68 -0.46 44.81
N CYS A 15 89.38 0.56 44.29
CA CYS A 15 90.35 1.38 45.02
C CYS A 15 91.15 0.70 46.16
N THR A 16 92.47 0.67 46.02
CA THR A 16 93.38 0.96 47.13
C THR A 16 94.66 1.63 46.63
N ALA A 17 95.01 2.69 47.35
CA ALA A 17 96.15 3.58 47.20
C ALA A 17 97.51 2.88 47.17
N LEU A 18 98.50 3.51 46.54
CA LEU A 18 99.78 3.78 47.18
C LEU A 18 100.44 5.04 46.59
N ALA A 19 101.12 5.75 47.48
CA ALA A 19 101.67 7.07 47.30
C ALA A 19 103.00 7.09 46.51
N CYS A 20 103.40 8.33 46.24
CA CYS A 20 104.75 8.83 46.04
C CYS A 20 105.37 8.81 44.64
N SER A 21 105.63 10.05 44.22
CA SER A 21 106.89 10.57 43.68
C SER A 21 107.24 10.31 42.22
N GLY A 22 107.43 11.43 41.53
CA GLY A 22 108.54 11.58 40.58
C GLY A 22 108.12 11.50 39.12
N GLY A 23 108.49 12.53 38.36
CA GLY A 23 108.53 12.47 36.91
C GLY A 23 107.59 13.44 36.23
N SER A 24 107.97 14.71 36.23
CA SER A 24 107.64 15.64 35.16
C SER A 24 108.23 15.11 33.85
N ASP A 25 107.44 14.35 33.11
CA ASP A 25 107.56 14.25 31.66
C ASP A 25 106.16 14.00 31.12
N LYS A 26 105.46 15.09 30.78
CA LYS A 26 104.42 14.96 29.76
C LYS A 26 105.16 14.45 28.51
N PRO A 27 104.77 13.31 27.91
CA PRO A 27 105.31 12.98 26.60
C PRO A 27 105.02 14.19 25.69
N SER A 28 106.08 14.88 25.27
CA SER A 28 105.99 15.86 24.20
C SER A 28 105.45 15.10 22.98
N LEU A 29 104.27 15.49 22.52
CA LEU A 29 103.63 14.92 21.33
C LEU A 29 104.68 14.84 20.20
N PRO A 30 104.73 13.77 19.41
CA PRO A 30 105.66 13.67 18.29
C PRO A 30 105.42 14.86 17.36
N VAL A 31 106.41 15.75 17.26
CA VAL A 31 106.39 16.83 16.26
C VAL A 31 106.67 16.16 14.92
N ILE A 32 105.63 16.03 14.09
CA ILE A 32 105.74 15.60 12.70
C ILE A 32 106.12 16.86 11.90
N PRO A 33 107.36 16.99 11.39
CA PRO A 33 107.77 18.19 10.67
C PRO A 33 106.92 18.36 9.40
N GLY A 34 106.11 19.41 9.33
CA GLY A 34 105.27 19.74 8.17
C GLY A 34 103.77 19.46 8.32
N ASN A 35 103.28 19.04 9.49
CA ASN A 35 101.83 18.86 9.72
C ASN A 35 101.12 20.21 9.98
N GLY A 36 100.20 20.60 9.10
CA GLY A 36 99.40 21.81 9.25
C GLY A 36 98.22 21.63 10.21
N PRO A 37 97.63 22.71 10.76
CA PRO A 37 96.39 22.59 11.53
C PRO A 37 95.24 22.14 10.62
N PRO A 38 94.30 21.33 11.13
CA PRO A 38 93.12 20.96 10.36
C PRO A 38 92.19 22.15 10.12
N VAL A 39 91.22 21.98 9.22
CA VAL A 39 90.14 22.94 8.94
C VAL A 39 88.83 22.33 9.42
N ALA A 40 88.16 22.98 10.39
CA ALA A 40 86.82 22.61 10.80
C ALA A 40 85.78 23.25 9.86
N GLN A 41 84.77 22.47 9.47
CA GLN A 41 83.60 22.95 8.74
C GLN A 41 82.34 22.39 9.38
N ALA A 42 81.61 23.22 10.12
CA ALA A 42 80.41 22.83 10.87
C ALA A 42 79.13 22.82 10.01
N GLY A 43 79.22 23.30 8.77
CA GLY A 43 78.10 23.44 7.84
C GLY A 43 77.47 24.84 7.87
N PHE A 44 76.34 25.01 7.17
CA PHE A 44 75.64 26.29 7.06
C PHE A 44 74.54 26.47 8.11
N ASP A 45 74.33 27.72 8.51
CA ASP A 45 73.18 28.13 9.31
C ASP A 45 71.86 27.78 8.62
N ARG A 46 70.85 27.39 9.40
CA ARG A 46 69.52 27.04 8.86
C ARG A 46 68.40 27.20 9.88
N THR A 47 67.20 27.36 9.36
CA THR A 47 65.95 27.39 10.14
C THR A 47 65.25 26.04 10.04
N VAL A 48 64.72 25.55 11.16
CA VAL A 48 63.98 24.30 11.28
C VAL A 48 62.71 24.49 12.12
N GLY A 49 61.74 23.58 12.00
CA GLY A 49 60.57 23.53 12.89
C GLY A 49 60.94 23.07 14.31
N LYS A 50 60.05 23.28 15.27
CA LYS A 50 60.19 22.72 16.62
C LYS A 50 60.06 21.20 16.54
N GLY A 51 60.87 20.49 17.32
CA GLY A 51 60.91 19.03 17.30
C GLY A 51 61.64 18.42 16.09
N ALA A 52 62.15 19.24 15.16
CA ALA A 52 62.89 18.74 14.01
C ALA A 52 64.22 18.07 14.44
N LEU A 53 64.54 16.93 13.81
CA LEU A 53 65.83 16.28 13.95
C LEU A 53 66.87 17.01 13.07
N VAL A 54 67.82 17.66 13.70
CA VAL A 54 68.89 18.41 13.05
C VAL A 54 70.09 17.49 12.87
N GLN A 55 70.48 17.25 11.62
CA GLN A 55 71.67 16.47 11.26
C GLN A 55 72.88 17.39 11.10
N LEU A 56 73.87 17.27 11.99
CA LEU A 56 75.13 18.00 11.95
C LEU A 56 76.16 17.20 11.14
N ASP A 57 76.80 17.85 10.18
CA ASP A 57 77.74 17.21 9.27
C ASP A 57 79.07 17.97 9.26
N GLY A 58 80.07 17.37 9.89
CA GLY A 58 81.44 17.86 9.94
C GLY A 58 82.36 17.18 8.92
N ALA A 59 81.84 16.31 8.04
CA ALA A 59 82.65 15.49 7.13
C ALA A 59 83.43 16.30 6.08
N ALA A 60 83.07 17.56 5.87
CA ALA A 60 83.83 18.49 5.02
C ALA A 60 85.08 19.06 5.72
N SER A 61 85.27 18.76 7.01
CA SER A 61 86.51 19.08 7.73
C SER A 61 87.67 18.27 7.16
N SER A 62 88.83 18.89 7.05
CA SER A 62 89.98 18.26 6.41
C SER A 62 91.28 18.59 7.13
N ASP A 63 92.20 17.63 7.06
CA ASP A 63 93.60 17.85 7.39
C ASP A 63 94.37 18.04 6.08
N PRO A 64 95.23 19.07 5.93
CA PRO A 64 95.93 19.33 4.67
C PRO A 64 96.82 18.16 4.21
N GLU A 65 97.33 17.37 5.16
CA GLU A 65 98.16 16.19 4.94
C GLU A 65 97.37 14.87 4.99
N GLY A 66 96.07 14.93 5.29
CA GLY A 66 95.15 13.79 5.30
C GLY A 66 95.21 12.95 6.59
N PHE A 67 95.70 13.50 7.70
CA PHE A 67 95.66 12.80 8.99
C PHE A 67 94.22 12.52 9.46
N PRO A 68 93.97 11.39 10.14
CA PRO A 68 92.66 11.08 10.70
C PRO A 68 92.21 12.13 11.71
N LEU A 69 90.97 12.61 11.54
CA LEU A 69 90.38 13.63 12.39
C LEU A 69 89.52 13.03 13.51
N THR A 70 89.57 13.67 14.67
CA THR A 70 88.61 13.48 15.76
C THR A 70 87.68 14.68 15.85
N TYR A 71 86.42 14.42 16.19
CA TYR A 71 85.34 15.41 16.17
C TYR A 71 84.77 15.60 17.58
N GLY A 72 84.34 16.81 17.88
CA GLY A 72 83.68 17.16 19.14
C GLY A 72 82.62 18.22 18.93
N TRP A 73 81.35 17.84 19.03
CA TRP A 73 80.22 18.75 18.92
C TRP A 73 79.76 19.20 20.30
N THR A 74 79.59 20.51 20.48
CA THR A 74 79.08 21.10 21.73
C THR A 74 78.08 22.21 21.45
N PHE A 75 77.09 22.41 22.32
CA PHE A 75 76.25 23.60 22.27
C PHE A 75 77.02 24.80 22.84
N THR A 76 77.11 25.89 22.09
CA THR A 76 77.60 27.19 22.57
C THR A 76 76.47 28.01 23.18
N SER A 77 75.24 27.84 22.70
CA SER A 77 74.02 28.40 23.27
C SER A 77 72.82 27.50 22.96
N ARG A 78 71.80 27.56 23.82
CA ARG A 78 70.49 26.93 23.60
C ARG A 78 69.39 27.87 24.08
N PRO A 79 68.17 27.78 23.52
CA PRO A 79 67.02 28.50 24.06
C PRO A 79 66.75 28.13 25.52
N GLY A 80 66.24 29.08 26.31
CA GLY A 80 65.83 28.83 27.69
C GLY A 80 64.75 27.75 27.75
N GLY A 81 64.94 26.73 28.57
CA GLY A 81 64.01 25.59 28.69
C GLY A 81 64.31 24.40 27.77
N SER A 82 65.27 24.51 26.84
CA SER A 82 65.72 23.38 26.03
C SER A 82 66.48 22.33 26.86
N ALA A 83 66.14 21.05 26.63
CA ALA A 83 66.82 19.88 27.16
C ALA A 83 67.61 19.12 26.07
N ALA A 84 67.75 19.69 24.87
CA ALA A 84 68.40 19.06 23.73
C ALA A 84 69.81 18.56 24.05
N LEU A 85 70.12 17.34 23.61
CA LEU A 85 71.43 16.71 23.71
C LEU A 85 71.94 16.39 22.31
N ILE A 86 73.24 16.62 22.08
CA ILE A 86 73.89 16.19 20.84
C ILE A 86 74.17 14.69 20.94
N GLN A 87 73.49 13.92 20.11
CA GLN A 87 73.71 12.50 19.92
C GLN A 87 74.93 12.30 19.02
N SER A 88 75.76 11.31 19.37
CA SER A 88 77.00 11.00 18.65
C SER A 88 77.96 12.20 18.53
N ALA A 89 78.05 13.02 19.59
CA ALA A 89 78.85 14.25 19.60
C ALA A 89 80.34 14.07 19.25
N GLY A 90 80.89 12.85 19.35
CA GLY A 90 82.27 12.52 18.95
C GLY A 90 82.46 12.11 17.49
N SER A 91 81.41 12.15 16.67
CA SER A 91 81.38 11.68 15.28
C SER A 91 81.39 12.84 14.28
N ALA A 92 81.87 12.59 13.07
CA ALA A 92 81.72 13.52 11.94
C ALA A 92 80.24 13.81 11.63
N HIS A 93 79.37 12.81 11.82
CA HIS A 93 77.92 12.96 11.73
C HIS A 93 77.30 12.86 13.13
N ALA A 94 76.73 13.96 13.61
CA ALA A 94 76.05 14.07 14.88
C ALA A 94 74.62 14.58 14.65
N SER A 95 73.76 14.51 15.67
CA SER A 95 72.42 15.08 15.55
C SER A 95 71.86 15.52 16.88
N PHE A 96 70.86 16.41 16.85
CA PHE A 96 70.05 16.74 18.01
C PHE A 96 68.63 17.07 17.58
N THR A 97 67.68 16.98 18.50
CA THR A 97 66.32 17.46 18.27
C THR A 97 66.22 18.90 18.74
N ALA A 98 65.78 19.82 17.86
CA ALA A 98 65.51 21.21 18.22
C ALA A 98 64.20 21.30 19.00
N ASP A 99 64.24 20.99 20.29
CA ASP A 99 63.08 20.74 21.15
C ASP A 99 62.27 21.97 21.57
N VAL A 100 62.81 23.18 21.41
CA VAL A 100 62.17 24.45 21.81
C VAL A 100 62.44 25.53 20.75
N PRO A 101 61.48 26.40 20.42
CA PRO A 101 61.72 27.51 19.52
C PRO A 101 62.81 28.46 20.05
N GLY A 102 63.67 28.94 19.14
CA GLY A 102 64.78 29.83 19.45
C GLY A 102 66.09 29.44 18.77
N VAL A 103 67.18 30.08 19.17
CA VAL A 103 68.50 29.90 18.54
C VAL A 103 69.35 28.88 19.30
N TYR A 104 69.85 27.88 18.58
CA TYR A 104 70.85 26.91 19.02
C TYR A 104 72.18 27.23 18.34
N GLY A 105 73.15 27.69 19.13
CA GLY A 105 74.54 27.79 18.67
C GLY A 105 75.24 26.45 18.90
N VAL A 106 75.83 25.88 17.86
CA VAL A 106 76.54 24.60 17.91
C VAL A 106 77.96 24.79 17.40
N ARG A 107 78.94 24.32 18.15
CA ARG A 107 80.36 24.34 17.79
C ARG A 107 80.84 22.96 17.43
N LEU A 108 81.44 22.83 16.25
CA LEU A 108 82.31 21.72 15.91
C LEU A 108 83.73 22.04 16.33
N GLN A 109 84.38 21.12 17.04
CA GLN A 109 85.82 21.12 17.29
C GLN A 109 86.45 19.92 16.58
N VAL A 110 87.53 20.17 15.83
CA VAL A 110 88.26 19.16 15.06
C VAL A 110 89.72 19.12 15.50
N SER A 111 90.25 17.92 15.67
CA SER A 111 91.65 17.70 16.06
C SER A 111 92.28 16.55 15.29
N ASP A 112 93.51 16.74 14.85
CA ASP A 112 94.41 15.74 14.24
C ASP A 112 95.23 14.98 15.31
N GLY A 113 95.07 15.32 16.60
CA GLY A 113 95.79 14.74 17.73
C GLY A 113 97.20 15.30 17.98
N VAL A 114 97.67 16.24 17.16
CA VAL A 114 99.01 16.83 17.25
C VAL A 114 98.94 18.35 17.41
N ASN A 115 98.15 19.02 16.57
CA ASN A 115 97.94 20.47 16.61
C ASN A 115 96.84 20.88 17.61
N PRO A 116 96.82 22.15 18.06
CA PRO A 116 95.69 22.68 18.81
C PRO A 116 94.38 22.50 18.00
N PRO A 117 93.30 22.00 18.63
CA PRO A 117 92.04 21.81 17.93
C PRO A 117 91.48 23.13 17.37
N VAL A 118 90.95 23.08 16.16
CA VAL A 118 90.25 24.22 15.52
C VAL A 118 88.74 24.07 15.68
N SER A 119 88.00 25.18 15.57
CA SER A 119 86.55 25.16 15.70
C SER A 119 85.84 25.96 14.62
N ASP A 120 84.65 25.52 14.29
CA ASP A 120 83.70 26.24 13.44
C ASP A 120 82.31 26.17 14.09
N ASP A 121 81.51 27.23 13.94
CA ASP A 121 80.20 27.38 14.58
C ASP A 121 79.10 27.37 13.53
N VAL A 122 77.98 26.70 13.85
CA VAL A 122 76.75 26.73 13.06
C VAL A 122 75.58 27.15 13.93
N VAL A 123 74.71 27.98 13.38
CA VAL A 123 73.51 28.49 14.05
C VAL A 123 72.28 27.81 13.48
N ILE A 124 71.51 27.16 14.36
CA ILE A 124 70.25 26.54 14.02
C ILE A 124 69.12 27.32 14.69
N THR A 125 68.22 27.90 13.90
CA THR A 125 67.05 28.63 14.43
C THR A 125 65.83 27.73 14.37
N SER A 126 65.26 27.38 15.52
CA SER A 126 64.00 26.64 15.62
C SER A 126 62.82 27.61 15.70
N GLN A 127 61.75 27.33 14.96
CA GLN A 127 60.50 28.12 14.98
C GLN A 127 59.30 27.21 15.23
N ASP A 128 58.30 27.75 15.91
CA ASP A 128 56.98 27.12 16.03
C ASP A 128 56.14 27.53 14.82
N LEU A 129 55.58 26.57 14.09
CA LEU A 129 54.78 26.79 12.90
C LEU A 129 53.29 26.72 13.26
N PRO A 130 52.43 27.52 12.60
CA PRO A 130 51.00 27.44 12.85
C PRO A 130 50.43 26.11 12.37
N PRO A 131 49.36 25.60 13.00
CA PRO A 131 48.65 24.43 12.50
C PRO A 131 47.97 24.72 11.16
N THR A 132 47.47 23.69 10.49
CA THR A 132 46.55 23.78 9.37
C THR A 132 45.16 23.35 9.81
N ALA A 133 44.16 24.21 9.63
CA ALA A 133 42.76 23.84 9.79
C ALA A 133 42.22 23.23 8.49
N SER A 134 41.43 22.17 8.58
CA SER A 134 40.77 21.56 7.44
C SER A 134 39.36 21.10 7.81
N ILE A 135 38.35 21.75 7.23
CA ILE A 135 36.92 21.47 7.45
C ILE A 135 36.26 20.68 6.31
N GLY A 136 36.91 20.62 5.15
CA GLY A 136 36.38 20.00 3.93
C GLY A 136 35.69 21.00 2.99
N PRO A 137 35.20 20.55 1.82
CA PRO A 137 34.60 21.44 0.83
C PRO A 137 33.18 21.88 1.21
N ASP A 138 32.71 22.94 0.53
CA ASP A 138 31.30 23.33 0.50
C ASP A 138 30.41 22.16 0.06
N ARG A 139 29.22 22.07 0.64
CA ARG A 139 28.25 21.01 0.31
C ARG A 139 26.82 21.40 0.61
N GLU A 140 25.89 20.60 0.13
CA GLU A 140 24.47 20.77 0.45
C GLU A 140 24.08 20.05 1.75
N GLY A 141 23.03 20.55 2.39
CA GLY A 141 22.40 19.95 3.56
C GLY A 141 20.88 20.05 3.46
N SER A 142 20.18 19.36 4.37
CA SER A 142 18.71 19.38 4.46
C SER A 142 18.27 20.03 5.77
N ARG A 143 17.13 20.73 5.73
CA ARG A 143 16.53 21.33 6.91
C ARG A 143 16.13 20.22 7.90
N GLY A 144 16.36 20.43 9.19
CA GLY A 144 16.04 19.46 10.24
C GLY A 144 16.99 18.25 10.32
N ILE A 145 17.91 18.06 9.37
CA ILE A 145 18.86 16.95 9.35
C ILE A 145 20.24 17.42 9.82
N ALA A 146 20.82 16.71 10.79
CA ALA A 146 22.11 17.06 11.37
C ALA A 146 23.26 16.93 10.34
N VAL A 147 24.06 17.99 10.23
CA VAL A 147 25.25 18.05 9.38
C VAL A 147 26.46 17.71 10.23
N ALA A 148 27.10 16.57 9.97
CA ALA A 148 28.31 16.13 10.67
C ALA A 148 29.58 16.71 10.05
N LEU A 149 30.38 17.41 10.84
CA LEU A 149 31.63 18.06 10.43
C LEU A 149 32.82 17.35 11.05
N ASP A 150 33.92 17.27 10.30
CA ASP A 150 35.11 16.52 10.69
C ASP A 150 36.36 17.39 10.53
N GLY A 151 36.95 17.80 11.65
CA GLY A 151 38.18 18.58 11.69
C GLY A 151 39.43 17.72 11.79
N ARG A 152 39.33 16.38 11.78
CA ARG A 152 40.47 15.47 12.03
C ARG A 152 41.52 15.48 10.91
N ALA A 153 41.23 16.07 9.75
CA ALA A 153 42.19 16.32 8.69
C ALA A 153 43.14 17.50 8.99
N SER A 154 42.87 18.26 10.06
CA SER A 154 43.75 19.32 10.55
C SER A 154 45.02 18.74 11.16
N ALA A 155 46.15 19.44 11.02
CA ALA A 155 47.45 18.96 11.48
C ALA A 155 48.31 20.10 12.03
N ASP A 156 49.24 19.75 12.93
CA ASP A 156 50.31 20.65 13.36
C ASP A 156 51.66 20.13 12.84
N PRO A 157 52.44 20.94 12.11
CA PRO A 157 53.73 20.51 11.57
C PRO A 157 54.76 20.09 12.64
N ASP A 158 54.67 20.65 13.84
CA ASP A 158 55.60 20.41 14.95
C ASP A 158 55.12 19.31 15.91
N GLY A 159 53.92 18.75 15.66
CA GLY A 159 53.34 17.63 16.40
C GLY A 159 52.63 18.02 17.69
N ASP A 160 52.32 19.30 17.88
CA ASP A 160 51.57 19.76 19.05
C ASP A 160 50.12 19.25 19.06
N ALA A 161 49.56 19.10 20.26
CA ALA A 161 48.18 18.67 20.42
C ALA A 161 47.21 19.76 19.93
N LEU A 162 46.31 19.37 19.03
CA LEU A 162 45.29 20.27 18.48
C LEU A 162 44.12 20.47 19.45
N THR A 163 43.67 21.72 19.55
CA THR A 163 42.36 22.09 20.11
C THR A 163 41.48 22.66 19.01
N TYR A 164 40.17 22.41 19.11
CA TYR A 164 39.19 22.73 18.06
C TYR A 164 38.15 23.72 18.60
N ALA A 165 37.72 24.64 17.74
CA ALA A 165 36.60 25.54 18.01
C ALA A 165 35.77 25.75 16.74
N TRP A 166 34.50 25.37 16.80
CA TRP A 166 33.53 25.50 15.71
C TRP A 166 32.62 26.70 15.92
N ALA A 167 32.41 27.50 14.87
CA ALA A 167 31.54 28.66 14.91
C ALA A 167 30.68 28.77 13.64
N LEU A 168 29.41 29.18 13.81
CA LEU A 168 28.57 29.62 12.71
C LEU A 168 28.87 31.10 12.48
N VAL A 169 29.62 31.39 11.41
CA VAL A 169 30.03 32.76 11.04
C VAL A 169 28.82 33.55 10.54
N SER A 170 28.00 32.89 9.73
CA SER A 170 26.71 33.40 9.31
C SER A 170 25.70 32.26 9.19
N ARG A 171 24.44 32.61 9.36
CA ARG A 171 23.28 31.73 9.20
C ARG A 171 22.11 32.52 8.63
N PRO A 172 21.12 31.87 7.99
CA PRO A 172 19.93 32.55 7.48
C PRO A 172 19.19 33.32 8.57
N ALA A 173 18.49 34.40 8.18
CA ALA A 173 17.69 35.18 9.12
C ALA A 173 16.62 34.31 9.80
N GLY A 174 16.46 34.43 11.11
CA GLY A 174 15.53 33.61 11.90
C GLY A 174 16.08 32.25 12.34
N SER A 175 17.26 31.84 11.87
CA SER A 175 17.91 30.60 12.32
C SER A 175 18.37 30.69 13.77
N ALA A 176 18.07 29.66 14.55
CA ALA A 176 18.54 29.40 15.91
C ALA A 176 19.58 28.27 15.98
N ALA A 177 19.99 27.71 14.83
CA ALA A 177 20.94 26.61 14.73
C ALA A 177 22.22 26.87 15.56
N ALA A 178 22.68 25.84 16.25
CA ALA A 178 23.87 25.87 17.10
C ALA A 178 24.62 24.54 17.03
N PHE A 179 25.91 24.56 17.39
CA PHE A 179 26.75 23.36 17.41
C PHE A 179 26.49 22.48 18.63
N GLY A 180 26.36 21.17 18.39
CA GLY A 180 26.71 20.14 19.34
C GLY A 180 28.20 19.81 19.23
N GLY A 181 28.91 19.77 20.36
CA GLY A 181 30.34 19.43 20.37
C GLY A 181 31.26 20.50 19.77
N ALA A 182 30.94 21.79 19.95
CA ALA A 182 31.67 22.92 19.36
C ALA A 182 33.18 22.98 19.68
N THR A 183 33.69 22.19 20.62
CA THR A 183 35.10 22.11 20.99
C THR A 183 35.73 20.74 20.70
N LEU A 184 35.02 19.84 20.02
CA LEU A 184 35.49 18.50 19.68
C LEU A 184 36.10 18.47 18.28
N SER A 185 36.91 17.45 17.98
CA SER A 185 37.47 17.24 16.64
C SER A 185 36.41 16.90 15.58
N GLN A 186 35.22 16.47 16.03
CA GLN A 186 34.03 16.28 15.21
C GLN A 186 32.87 17.00 15.88
N ALA A 187 32.14 17.80 15.12
CA ALA A 187 31.00 18.56 15.59
C ALA A 187 29.80 18.34 14.67
N SER A 188 28.62 18.75 15.10
CA SER A 188 27.45 18.78 14.24
C SER A 188 26.54 19.94 14.58
N PHE A 189 25.76 20.37 13.60
CA PHE A 189 24.64 21.28 13.82
C PHE A 189 23.49 20.86 12.92
N THR A 190 22.27 21.25 13.28
CA THR A 190 21.08 20.99 12.47
C THR A 190 20.62 22.32 11.87
N PRO A 191 20.69 22.48 10.54
CA PRO A 191 20.08 23.63 9.87
C PRO A 191 18.57 23.65 10.13
N ASP A 192 18.02 24.79 10.52
CA ASP A 192 16.61 24.96 10.89
C ASP A 192 15.84 25.89 9.93
N VAL A 193 16.56 26.59 9.07
CA VAL A 193 16.02 27.51 8.06
C VAL A 193 16.71 27.27 6.71
N TYR A 194 15.99 27.45 5.60
CA TYR A 194 16.56 27.40 4.26
C TYR A 194 17.56 28.55 4.02
N GLY A 195 18.64 28.26 3.32
CA GLY A 195 19.70 29.22 2.98
C GLY A 195 21.11 28.70 3.27
N ALA A 196 22.08 29.61 3.23
CA ALA A 196 23.49 29.29 3.42
C ALA A 196 23.93 29.46 4.89
N TYR A 197 24.68 28.49 5.40
CA TYR A 197 25.35 28.51 6.69
C TYR A 197 26.85 28.49 6.46
N VAL A 198 27.56 29.56 6.87
CA VAL A 198 29.02 29.58 6.79
C VAL A 198 29.57 29.10 8.11
N VAL A 199 30.24 27.95 8.08
CA VAL A 199 30.87 27.33 9.24
C VAL A 199 32.36 27.62 9.22
N ARG A 200 32.92 27.96 10.38
CA ARG A 200 34.36 28.09 10.57
C ARG A 200 34.87 27.07 11.57
N LEU A 201 35.95 26.39 11.20
CA LEU A 201 36.81 25.62 12.10
C LEU A 201 38.03 26.46 12.47
N THR A 202 38.24 26.69 13.76
CA THR A 202 39.51 27.23 14.28
C THR A 202 40.27 26.11 14.98
N VAL A 203 41.52 25.90 14.59
CA VAL A 203 42.44 24.93 15.21
C VAL A 203 43.57 25.67 15.88
N THR A 204 43.88 25.32 17.13
CA THR A 204 44.97 25.94 17.91
C THR A 204 45.94 24.87 18.43
N ALA A 205 47.23 25.10 18.22
CA ALA A 205 48.36 24.25 18.60
C ALA A 205 49.55 25.14 18.98
N GLY A 206 50.31 24.82 20.02
CA GLY A 206 51.47 25.62 20.44
C GLY A 206 51.18 27.08 20.89
N GLY A 207 49.90 27.49 20.93
CA GLY A 207 49.49 28.89 21.11
C GLY A 207 49.29 29.66 19.79
N LEU A 208 49.50 29.01 18.64
CA LEU A 208 49.21 29.51 17.30
C LEU A 208 47.89 28.94 16.79
N SER A 209 47.21 29.66 15.88
CA SER A 209 45.89 29.26 15.37
C SER A 209 45.77 29.41 13.86
N ALA A 210 45.01 28.51 13.24
CA ALA A 210 44.56 28.60 11.85
C ALA A 210 43.05 28.42 11.74
N GLN A 211 42.47 28.92 10.66
CA GLN A 211 41.04 28.88 10.40
C GLN A 211 40.75 28.35 9.00
N ASP A 212 39.67 27.60 8.86
CA ASP A 212 39.12 27.14 7.59
C ASP A 212 37.60 27.28 7.60
N GLU A 213 37.00 27.56 6.46
CA GLU A 213 35.55 27.79 6.32
C GLU A 213 34.94 26.89 5.25
N ALA A 214 33.71 26.43 5.51
CA ALA A 214 32.88 25.77 4.51
C ALA A 214 31.44 26.29 4.57
N THR A 215 30.82 26.39 3.41
CA THR A 215 29.42 26.76 3.25
C THR A 215 28.56 25.51 3.13
N ILE A 216 27.55 25.43 4.00
CA ILE A 216 26.47 24.45 3.91
C ILE A 216 25.24 25.14 3.31
N THR A 217 24.84 24.73 2.11
CA THR A 217 23.65 25.30 1.43
C THR A 217 22.45 24.40 1.63
N VAL A 218 21.37 24.94 2.18
CA VAL A 218 20.10 24.23 2.40
C VAL A 218 19.04 24.83 1.49
N ARG A 219 18.54 24.06 0.53
CA ARG A 219 17.52 24.49 -0.43
C ARG A 219 16.19 23.84 -0.11
N ASN A 220 15.11 24.50 -0.46
CA ASN A 220 13.78 23.91 -0.48
C ASN A 220 13.50 23.31 -1.85
N HIS A 221 12.83 22.17 -1.89
CA HIS A 221 12.36 21.50 -3.10
C HIS A 221 10.84 21.47 -3.09
N ALA A 222 10.23 21.70 -4.26
CA ALA A 222 8.78 21.68 -4.36
C ALA A 222 8.22 20.27 -4.02
N PRO A 223 7.07 20.20 -3.33
CA PRO A 223 6.39 18.94 -3.08
C PRO A 223 5.84 18.33 -4.37
N VAL A 224 5.57 17.03 -4.34
CA VAL A 224 4.97 16.25 -5.43
C VAL A 224 3.53 15.93 -5.08
N ALA A 225 2.59 16.42 -5.89
CA ALA A 225 1.18 16.05 -5.82
C ALA A 225 0.98 14.63 -6.36
N ASP A 226 0.24 13.82 -5.63
CA ASP A 226 -0.26 12.51 -6.07
C ASP A 226 -1.69 12.37 -5.55
N ALA A 227 -2.64 12.38 -6.49
CA ALA A 227 -4.07 12.33 -6.29
C ALA A 227 -4.61 10.89 -6.11
N GLY A 228 -3.72 9.89 -6.18
CA GLY A 228 -4.06 8.48 -6.15
C GLY A 228 -4.55 7.94 -7.50
N PRO A 229 -4.86 6.63 -7.56
CA PRO A 229 -5.39 6.01 -8.77
C PRO A 229 -6.81 6.46 -9.07
N ASP A 230 -7.22 6.34 -10.33
CA ASP A 230 -8.62 6.48 -10.73
C ASP A 230 -9.54 5.55 -9.94
N LEU A 231 -10.74 6.02 -9.64
CA LEU A 231 -11.70 5.38 -8.76
C LEU A 231 -13.01 5.05 -9.48
N GLU A 232 -13.74 4.09 -8.92
CA GLU A 232 -15.11 3.79 -9.34
C GLU A 232 -16.10 3.96 -8.17
N SER A 233 -17.30 4.44 -8.47
CA SER A 233 -18.39 4.66 -7.50
C SER A 233 -19.76 4.45 -8.14
N ASN A 234 -20.84 4.65 -7.39
CA ASN A 234 -22.22 4.64 -7.88
C ASN A 234 -22.90 5.97 -7.55
N ALA A 235 -23.87 6.38 -8.38
CA ALA A 235 -24.66 7.58 -8.10
C ALA A 235 -25.42 7.44 -6.75
N GLY A 236 -25.43 8.51 -5.98
CA GLY A 236 -25.89 8.60 -4.59
C GLY A 236 -24.81 8.28 -3.55
N ALA A 237 -23.67 7.68 -3.91
CA ALA A 237 -22.61 7.33 -2.97
C ALA A 237 -21.71 8.53 -2.63
N THR A 238 -21.13 8.50 -1.43
CA THR A 238 -20.09 9.44 -1.00
C THR A 238 -18.75 8.73 -0.93
N LEU A 239 -17.73 9.29 -1.58
CA LEU A 239 -16.36 8.77 -1.58
C LEU A 239 -15.38 9.90 -1.23
N ALA A 240 -14.31 9.56 -0.53
CA ALA A 240 -13.21 10.50 -0.30
C ALA A 240 -12.16 10.38 -1.41
N LEU A 241 -11.63 11.53 -1.83
CA LEU A 241 -10.36 11.60 -2.54
C LEU A 241 -9.22 11.53 -1.51
N SER A 242 -8.00 11.27 -1.94
CA SER A 242 -6.86 11.13 -1.03
C SER A 242 -5.59 11.69 -1.64
N ALA A 243 -4.97 12.64 -0.95
CA ALA A 243 -3.63 13.14 -1.25
C ALA A 243 -2.54 12.38 -0.46
N ALA A 244 -2.86 11.22 0.15
CA ALA A 244 -1.95 10.53 1.07
C ALA A 244 -0.65 10.00 0.41
N ALA A 245 -0.63 9.89 -0.92
CA ALA A 245 0.57 9.52 -1.67
C ALA A 245 1.43 10.75 -2.04
N SER A 246 0.94 11.97 -1.81
CA SER A 246 1.72 13.20 -2.01
C SER A 246 2.90 13.25 -1.03
N SER A 247 4.02 13.81 -1.47
CA SER A 247 5.26 13.80 -0.69
C SER A 247 6.07 15.06 -0.88
N ASP A 248 6.87 15.39 0.13
CA ASP A 248 7.79 16.52 0.12
C ASP A 248 9.22 15.98 0.26
N PRO A 249 10.15 16.30 -0.66
CA PRO A 249 11.52 15.80 -0.60
C PRO A 249 12.27 16.20 0.67
N ASP A 250 11.90 17.32 1.27
CA ASP A 250 12.51 17.89 2.48
C ASP A 250 11.73 17.53 3.76
N GLN A 251 10.66 16.73 3.63
CA GLN A 251 9.76 16.28 4.70
C GLN A 251 8.96 17.42 5.35
N ASP A 252 8.72 18.48 4.59
CA ASP A 252 7.92 19.60 5.06
C ASP A 252 6.41 19.22 5.12
N PRO A 253 5.66 19.80 6.09
CA PRO A 253 4.22 19.58 6.15
C PRO A 253 3.50 20.07 4.88
N ILE A 254 2.69 19.20 4.29
CA ILE A 254 1.97 19.50 3.06
C ILE A 254 0.56 20.03 3.35
N THR A 255 0.18 21.08 2.62
CA THR A 255 -1.20 21.55 2.46
C THR A 255 -1.73 21.19 1.09
N CYS A 256 -3.04 20.95 0.99
CA CYS A 256 -3.68 20.44 -0.23
C CYS A 256 -4.66 21.46 -0.82
N ALA A 257 -4.81 21.43 -2.14
CA ALA A 257 -5.80 22.21 -2.86
C ALA A 257 -6.38 21.37 -4.01
N TRP A 258 -7.61 20.91 -3.82
CA TRP A 258 -8.38 20.16 -4.79
C TRP A 258 -9.27 21.09 -5.63
N ALA A 259 -9.43 20.77 -6.91
CA ALA A 259 -10.40 21.40 -7.78
C ALA A 259 -11.19 20.35 -8.57
N LEU A 260 -12.51 20.54 -8.66
CA LEU A 260 -13.37 19.75 -9.54
C LEU A 260 -13.24 20.31 -10.97
N VAL A 261 -12.58 19.56 -11.85
CA VAL A 261 -12.23 19.95 -13.21
C VAL A 261 -13.42 19.75 -14.16
N SER A 262 -14.08 18.60 -14.06
CA SER A 262 -15.26 18.28 -14.87
C SER A 262 -16.21 17.35 -14.13
N LYS A 263 -17.49 17.44 -14.48
CA LYS A 263 -18.57 16.58 -13.99
C LYS A 263 -19.66 16.44 -15.06
N PRO A 264 -20.54 15.42 -14.96
CA PRO A 264 -21.68 15.27 -15.85
C PRO A 264 -22.59 16.50 -15.87
N THR A 265 -23.18 16.80 -17.03
CA THR A 265 -24.13 17.90 -17.19
C THR A 265 -25.32 17.73 -16.24
N GLY A 266 -25.63 18.77 -15.46
CA GLY A 266 -26.73 18.75 -14.49
C GLY A 266 -26.34 18.23 -13.10
N SER A 267 -25.11 17.73 -12.91
CA SER A 267 -24.63 17.30 -11.59
C SER A 267 -24.43 18.49 -10.64
N ALA A 268 -24.88 18.34 -9.41
CA ALA A 268 -24.67 19.26 -8.29
C ALA A 268 -23.47 18.86 -7.41
N ALA A 269 -22.73 17.80 -7.76
CA ALA A 269 -21.56 17.35 -6.99
C ALA A 269 -20.54 18.48 -6.75
N ALA A 270 -20.00 18.50 -5.54
CA ALA A 270 -18.99 19.45 -5.07
C ALA A 270 -18.09 18.77 -4.01
N LEU A 271 -16.88 19.31 -3.87
CA LEU A 271 -15.96 18.94 -2.80
C LEU A 271 -16.51 19.46 -1.46
N SER A 272 -16.50 18.62 -0.43
CA SER A 272 -16.86 19.02 0.93
C SER A 272 -15.96 20.12 1.49
N ASP A 273 -14.65 19.99 1.28
CA ASP A 273 -13.64 21.01 1.60
C ASP A 273 -12.47 20.95 0.59
N PRO A 274 -12.38 21.86 -0.39
CA PRO A 274 -11.29 21.88 -1.36
C PRO A 274 -9.88 21.99 -0.77
N ALA A 275 -9.72 22.45 0.48
CA ALA A 275 -8.41 22.58 1.13
C ALA A 275 -8.01 21.36 1.98
N ALA A 276 -8.94 20.43 2.22
CA ALA A 276 -8.64 19.20 2.95
C ALA A 276 -7.80 18.25 2.08
N CYS A 277 -6.88 17.50 2.69
CA CYS A 277 -6.11 16.47 1.97
C CYS A 277 -6.90 15.17 1.70
N ALA A 278 -8.10 15.04 2.26
CA ALA A 278 -9.03 13.94 2.00
C ALA A 278 -10.48 14.41 1.94
N PRO A 279 -10.85 15.25 0.95
CA PRO A 279 -12.21 15.74 0.81
C PRO A 279 -13.14 14.62 0.36
N SER A 280 -14.37 14.61 0.89
CA SER A 280 -15.44 13.77 0.37
C SER A 280 -16.26 14.47 -0.71
N VAL A 281 -16.79 13.68 -1.64
CA VAL A 281 -17.71 14.10 -2.69
C VAL A 281 -18.89 13.12 -2.71
N THR A 282 -20.11 13.64 -2.76
CA THR A 282 -21.30 12.85 -3.08
C THR A 282 -21.56 12.94 -4.57
N TYR A 283 -21.47 11.82 -5.27
CA TYR A 283 -21.71 11.76 -6.72
C TYR A 283 -23.19 11.54 -6.97
N ASP A 284 -23.86 12.50 -7.58
CA ASP A 284 -25.31 12.50 -7.75
C ASP A 284 -25.77 11.93 -9.09
N LEU A 285 -24.92 11.97 -10.12
CA LEU A 285 -25.21 11.45 -11.46
C LEU A 285 -24.15 10.46 -11.95
N GLU A 286 -24.59 9.52 -12.78
CA GLU A 286 -23.74 8.62 -13.55
C GLU A 286 -22.88 9.40 -14.56
N GLY A 287 -21.63 8.97 -14.74
CA GLY A 287 -20.64 9.56 -15.64
C GLY A 287 -19.27 9.73 -14.99
N VAL A 288 -18.36 10.43 -15.68
CA VAL A 288 -16.98 10.64 -15.22
C VAL A 288 -16.83 12.01 -14.59
N TYR A 289 -16.19 12.04 -13.41
CA TYR A 289 -15.79 13.25 -12.70
C TYR A 289 -14.27 13.32 -12.69
N ALA A 290 -13.68 14.48 -12.96
CA ALA A 290 -12.24 14.67 -12.89
C ALA A 290 -11.89 15.71 -11.83
N PHE A 291 -10.88 15.41 -11.01
CA PHE A 291 -10.40 16.29 -9.95
C PHE A 291 -8.90 16.52 -10.11
N SER A 292 -8.44 17.74 -9.92
CA SER A 292 -7.01 18.05 -9.84
C SER A 292 -6.58 18.33 -8.40
N LEU A 293 -5.39 17.88 -8.05
CA LEU A 293 -4.72 18.14 -6.78
C LEU A 293 -3.47 18.99 -7.01
N ALA A 294 -3.36 20.11 -6.32
CA ALA A 294 -2.11 20.82 -6.08
C ALA A 294 -1.72 20.67 -4.61
N VAL A 295 -0.41 20.63 -4.32
CA VAL A 295 0.11 20.59 -2.95
C VAL A 295 1.13 21.70 -2.71
N HIS A 296 1.30 22.11 -1.45
CA HIS A 296 2.19 23.22 -1.06
C HIS A 296 2.81 22.95 0.32
N ASP A 297 4.10 23.22 0.47
CA ASP A 297 4.90 22.91 1.69
C ASP A 297 5.00 24.09 2.70
N GLY A 298 4.49 25.26 2.32
CA GLY A 298 4.58 26.51 3.08
C GLY A 298 5.42 27.60 2.40
N GLU A 299 6.27 27.22 1.44
CA GLU A 299 7.16 28.09 0.67
C GLU A 299 7.00 27.91 -0.85
N LEU A 300 6.84 26.67 -1.32
CA LEU A 300 6.72 26.26 -2.72
C LEU A 300 5.44 25.46 -2.97
N ALA A 301 4.84 25.72 -4.13
CA ALA A 301 3.79 24.88 -4.69
C ALA A 301 4.40 23.73 -5.51
N SER A 302 3.66 22.62 -5.64
CA SER A 302 4.01 21.55 -6.55
C SER A 302 4.16 22.06 -7.98
N ALA A 303 5.17 21.56 -8.69
CA ALA A 303 5.48 22.01 -10.05
C ALA A 303 4.36 21.69 -11.06
N ALA A 304 3.58 20.65 -10.79
CA ALA A 304 2.40 20.26 -11.54
C ALA A 304 1.27 19.86 -10.57
N THR A 305 0.04 19.92 -11.07
CA THR A 305 -1.10 19.26 -10.45
C THR A 305 -1.19 17.82 -10.92
N ASP A 306 -1.68 16.94 -10.06
CA ASP A 306 -2.06 15.59 -10.45
C ASP A 306 -3.59 15.46 -10.62
N VAL A 307 -4.06 14.56 -11.48
CA VAL A 307 -5.49 14.41 -11.79
C VAL A 307 -5.95 12.99 -11.52
N VAL A 308 -7.06 12.88 -10.80
CA VAL A 308 -7.78 11.62 -10.57
C VAL A 308 -9.15 11.67 -11.23
N GLN A 309 -9.54 10.58 -11.89
CA GLN A 309 -10.88 10.39 -12.43
C GLN A 309 -11.70 9.48 -11.53
N VAL A 310 -12.98 9.80 -11.38
CA VAL A 310 -13.97 8.94 -10.71
C VAL A 310 -15.05 8.59 -11.71
N THR A 311 -15.09 7.31 -12.10
CA THR A 311 -16.15 6.75 -12.94
C THR A 311 -17.32 6.35 -12.05
N VAL A 312 -18.42 7.08 -12.17
CA VAL A 312 -19.62 6.86 -11.39
C VAL A 312 -20.61 6.11 -12.24
N HIS A 313 -21.01 4.92 -11.79
CA HIS A 313 -22.01 4.09 -12.43
C HIS A 313 -23.42 4.47 -11.96
N ARG A 314 -24.43 3.87 -12.58
CA ARG A 314 -25.83 3.95 -12.16
C ARG A 314 -26.01 3.78 -10.65
N LYS A 315 -27.05 4.43 -10.10
CA LYS A 315 -27.46 4.30 -8.70
C LYS A 315 -27.81 2.84 -8.38
N VAL A 316 -27.26 2.37 -7.26
CA VAL A 316 -27.45 1.01 -6.75
C VAL A 316 -27.89 1.10 -5.30
N TRP A 317 -28.85 0.28 -4.90
CA TRP A 317 -29.22 0.13 -3.50
C TRP A 317 -28.64 -1.17 -2.94
N MET A 318 -27.58 -1.05 -2.14
CA MET A 318 -26.98 -2.19 -1.44
C MET A 318 -27.92 -2.69 -0.35
N LEU A 319 -28.21 -3.98 -0.34
CA LEU A 319 -29.03 -4.61 0.70
C LEU A 319 -28.17 -4.92 1.92
N GLY A 320 -28.75 -4.73 3.11
CA GLY A 320 -28.10 -5.06 4.39
C GLY A 320 -28.13 -6.55 4.74
N HIS A 321 -28.64 -7.39 3.84
CA HIS A 321 -28.86 -8.82 4.05
C HIS A 321 -28.70 -9.60 2.74
N ALA A 322 -28.41 -10.89 2.84
CA ALA A 322 -28.50 -11.81 1.72
C ALA A 322 -29.96 -12.16 1.41
N VAL A 323 -30.25 -12.40 0.14
CA VAL A 323 -31.55 -12.82 -0.39
C VAL A 323 -31.45 -14.29 -0.74
N VAL A 324 -32.41 -15.08 -0.26
CA VAL A 324 -32.56 -16.50 -0.60
C VAL A 324 -33.43 -16.62 -1.85
N ASP A 325 -34.58 -15.96 -1.83
CA ASP A 325 -35.57 -15.99 -2.89
C ASP A 325 -36.33 -14.66 -2.97
N ALA A 326 -36.89 -14.33 -4.13
CA ALA A 326 -37.57 -13.07 -4.35
C ALA A 326 -38.67 -13.17 -5.42
N GLU A 327 -39.72 -12.39 -5.20
CA GLU A 327 -40.86 -12.22 -6.09
C GLU A 327 -41.24 -10.73 -6.19
N TYR A 328 -42.09 -10.37 -7.15
CA TYR A 328 -42.54 -8.99 -7.32
C TYR A 328 -44.06 -8.85 -7.19
N SER A 329 -44.50 -8.04 -6.22
CA SER A 329 -45.89 -7.64 -6.12
C SER A 329 -46.16 -6.46 -7.05
N ARG A 330 -46.74 -6.75 -8.23
CA ARG A 330 -47.21 -5.72 -9.16
C ARG A 330 -48.35 -4.88 -8.59
N ALA A 331 -49.20 -5.46 -7.75
CA ALA A 331 -50.30 -4.72 -7.13
C ALA A 331 -49.80 -3.61 -6.18
N LEU A 332 -48.65 -3.83 -5.54
CA LEU A 332 -48.03 -2.87 -4.62
C LEU A 332 -46.85 -2.10 -5.24
N ASP A 333 -46.39 -2.50 -6.43
CA ASP A 333 -45.11 -2.08 -7.03
C ASP A 333 -43.94 -2.26 -6.04
N ARG A 334 -43.83 -3.48 -5.47
CA ARG A 334 -42.85 -3.82 -4.44
C ARG A 334 -42.12 -5.12 -4.74
N LEU A 335 -40.81 -5.12 -4.47
CA LEU A 335 -40.02 -6.33 -4.39
C LEU A 335 -40.31 -7.04 -3.05
N VAL A 336 -40.62 -8.33 -3.10
CA VAL A 336 -40.86 -9.18 -1.93
C VAL A 336 -39.71 -10.19 -1.87
N ALA A 337 -38.78 -10.00 -0.95
CA ALA A 337 -37.61 -10.85 -0.82
C ALA A 337 -37.59 -11.57 0.54
N VAL A 338 -36.96 -12.73 0.61
CA VAL A 338 -36.76 -13.45 1.87
C VAL A 338 -35.29 -13.73 2.10
N GLY A 339 -34.86 -13.72 3.37
CA GLY A 339 -33.48 -13.96 3.75
C GLY A 339 -33.31 -14.10 5.25
N GLY A 340 -32.54 -15.10 5.69
CA GLY A 340 -32.51 -15.50 7.10
C GLY A 340 -33.93 -15.78 7.60
N SER A 341 -34.28 -15.33 8.81
CA SER A 341 -35.63 -15.47 9.37
C SER A 341 -36.52 -14.24 9.15
N LYS A 342 -36.45 -13.63 7.96
CA LYS A 342 -37.24 -12.43 7.62
C LYS A 342 -37.77 -12.45 6.18
N LEU A 343 -38.93 -11.82 6.01
CA LEU A 343 -39.46 -11.37 4.72
C LEU A 343 -39.30 -9.85 4.65
N TYR A 344 -38.97 -9.32 3.49
CA TYR A 344 -38.76 -7.91 3.22
C TYR A 344 -39.72 -7.45 2.13
N VAL A 345 -40.45 -6.36 2.40
CA VAL A 345 -41.24 -5.64 1.40
C VAL A 345 -40.49 -4.37 1.07
N ALA A 346 -39.92 -4.32 -0.13
CA ALA A 346 -38.94 -3.34 -0.54
C ALA A 346 -39.49 -2.42 -1.66
N ASP A 347 -39.28 -1.11 -1.50
CA ASP A 347 -39.46 -0.11 -2.56
C ASP A 347 -38.12 0.06 -3.28
N PRO A 348 -37.98 -0.50 -4.50
CA PRO A 348 -36.70 -0.51 -5.21
C PRO A 348 -36.27 0.86 -5.71
N VAL A 349 -37.21 1.81 -5.86
CA VAL A 349 -36.90 3.18 -6.33
C VAL A 349 -36.46 4.05 -5.15
N ALA A 350 -37.18 3.97 -4.04
CA ALA A 350 -36.86 4.72 -2.83
C ALA A 350 -35.59 4.18 -2.13
N GLY A 351 -35.28 2.90 -2.33
CA GLY A 351 -34.17 2.23 -1.64
C GLY A 351 -34.48 1.98 -0.16
N THR A 352 -35.72 1.58 0.13
CA THR A 352 -36.23 1.38 1.49
C THR A 352 -37.00 0.08 1.61
N GLU A 353 -37.00 -0.54 2.79
CA GLU A 353 -37.70 -1.79 3.07
C GLU A 353 -38.34 -1.81 4.46
N VAL A 354 -39.38 -2.63 4.59
CA VAL A 354 -39.96 -3.03 5.88
C VAL A 354 -39.88 -4.55 5.98
N SER A 355 -39.38 -5.05 7.11
CA SER A 355 -39.24 -6.50 7.33
C SER A 355 -40.30 -7.07 8.26
N VAL A 356 -40.75 -8.28 7.97
CA VAL A 356 -41.58 -9.12 8.84
C VAL A 356 -40.71 -10.25 9.41
N ALA A 357 -40.73 -10.42 10.73
CA ALA A 357 -40.04 -11.54 11.37
C ALA A 357 -40.76 -12.87 11.07
N LEU A 358 -39.97 -13.88 10.73
CA LEU A 358 -40.45 -15.22 10.41
C LEU A 358 -39.98 -16.22 11.49
N PRO A 359 -40.71 -17.33 11.69
CA PRO A 359 -40.43 -18.29 12.76
C PRO A 359 -39.13 -19.09 12.56
N LYS A 360 -38.68 -19.24 11.31
CA LYS A 360 -37.47 -19.97 10.92
C LYS A 360 -36.81 -19.28 9.72
N ALA A 361 -35.60 -19.74 9.37
CA ALA A 361 -34.96 -19.35 8.13
C ALA A 361 -35.88 -19.65 6.93
N ALA A 362 -36.03 -18.69 6.02
CA ALA A 362 -36.81 -18.81 4.81
C ALA A 362 -36.03 -19.58 3.74
N LEU A 363 -36.74 -20.41 2.97
CA LEU A 363 -36.21 -21.23 1.89
C LEU A 363 -36.77 -20.80 0.52
N ALA A 364 -38.01 -20.34 0.47
CA ALA A 364 -38.69 -19.90 -0.76
C ALA A 364 -39.81 -18.91 -0.44
N VAL A 365 -40.21 -18.09 -1.41
CA VAL A 365 -41.34 -17.15 -1.28
C VAL A 365 -42.21 -17.17 -2.53
N SER A 366 -43.53 -17.08 -2.34
CA SER A 366 -44.47 -16.88 -3.44
C SER A 366 -45.51 -15.83 -3.08
N VAL A 367 -45.74 -14.90 -3.99
CA VAL A 367 -46.73 -13.83 -3.86
C VAL A 367 -48.05 -14.27 -4.48
N SER A 368 -49.18 -13.95 -3.83
CA SER A 368 -50.51 -14.27 -4.33
C SER A 368 -50.84 -13.53 -5.63
N PRO A 369 -51.75 -14.03 -6.47
CA PRO A 369 -52.16 -13.35 -7.70
C PRO A 369 -52.71 -11.93 -7.51
N ASP A 370 -53.31 -11.63 -6.35
CA ASP A 370 -53.78 -10.28 -6.02
C ASP A 370 -52.64 -9.35 -5.52
N GLY A 371 -51.43 -9.88 -5.38
CA GLY A 371 -50.23 -9.19 -4.93
C GLY A 371 -50.23 -8.77 -3.46
N ARG A 372 -51.21 -9.18 -2.66
CA ARG A 372 -51.40 -8.69 -1.28
C ARG A 372 -50.92 -9.63 -0.18
N TYR A 373 -50.59 -10.87 -0.52
CA TYR A 373 -50.11 -11.85 0.44
C TYR A 373 -48.87 -12.57 -0.11
N ALA A 374 -48.08 -13.12 0.80
CA ALA A 374 -47.00 -14.03 0.48
C ALA A 374 -47.08 -15.30 1.32
N ALA A 375 -46.72 -16.42 0.71
CA ALA A 375 -46.36 -17.65 1.42
C ALA A 375 -44.83 -17.74 1.49
N VAL A 376 -44.30 -18.12 2.65
CA VAL A 376 -42.87 -18.33 2.84
C VAL A 376 -42.63 -19.75 3.35
N GLY A 377 -41.86 -20.52 2.58
CA GLY A 377 -41.43 -21.86 2.95
C GLY A 377 -40.28 -21.84 3.95
N HIS A 378 -40.30 -22.76 4.90
CA HIS A 378 -39.25 -23.01 5.89
C HIS A 378 -39.12 -24.51 6.13
N ASP A 379 -38.03 -24.95 6.75
CA ASP A 379 -37.91 -26.32 7.27
C ASP A 379 -39.15 -26.76 8.08
N ALA A 380 -39.96 -27.63 7.47
CA ALA A 380 -41.24 -28.17 7.95
C ALA A 380 -42.34 -27.15 8.34
N LEU A 381 -42.23 -25.88 7.92
CA LEU A 381 -43.22 -24.84 8.19
C LEU A 381 -43.50 -23.99 6.94
N VAL A 382 -44.70 -23.42 6.88
CA VAL A 382 -45.04 -22.39 5.90
C VAL A 382 -45.69 -21.21 6.61
N SER A 383 -45.16 -20.01 6.40
CA SER A 383 -45.72 -18.77 6.91
C SER A 383 -46.61 -18.10 5.86
N TYR A 384 -47.73 -17.54 6.29
CA TYR A 384 -48.62 -16.72 5.47
C TYR A 384 -48.58 -15.28 5.97
N VAL A 385 -48.22 -14.36 5.09
CA VAL A 385 -47.86 -12.97 5.41
C VAL A 385 -48.73 -12.04 4.58
N SER A 386 -49.33 -11.03 5.22
CA SER A 386 -49.96 -9.90 4.53
C SER A 386 -48.87 -8.91 4.13
N LEU A 387 -48.94 -8.43 2.89
CA LEU A 387 -48.01 -7.46 2.30
C LEU A 387 -48.55 -6.03 2.35
N ASP A 388 -49.83 -5.84 2.69
CA ASP A 388 -50.42 -4.52 2.89
C ASP A 388 -49.68 -3.76 3.99
N ALA A 389 -49.55 -2.44 3.87
CA ALA A 389 -48.79 -1.65 4.84
C ALA A 389 -49.58 -1.45 6.17
N PRO A 390 -49.02 -1.79 7.34
CA PRO A 390 -47.73 -2.44 7.55
C PRO A 390 -47.78 -3.95 7.34
N PRO A 391 -46.79 -4.55 6.65
CA PRO A 391 -46.79 -5.98 6.39
C PRO A 391 -46.70 -6.77 7.69
N ALA A 392 -47.39 -7.92 7.76
CA ALA A 392 -47.54 -8.67 9.01
C ALA A 392 -47.69 -10.17 8.78
N LEU A 393 -47.08 -10.96 9.67
CA LEU A 393 -47.29 -12.40 9.73
C LEU A 393 -48.74 -12.69 10.16
N VAL A 394 -49.52 -13.34 9.30
CA VAL A 394 -50.92 -13.70 9.55
C VAL A 394 -51.03 -15.06 10.24
N GLY A 395 -50.19 -16.02 9.84
CA GLY A 395 -50.16 -17.34 10.45
C GLY A 395 -48.97 -18.18 10.00
N THR A 396 -48.72 -19.27 10.73
CA THR A 396 -47.70 -20.28 10.38
C THR A 396 -48.33 -21.65 10.50
N PHE A 397 -48.11 -22.49 9.50
CA PHE A 397 -48.67 -23.82 9.39
C PHE A 397 -47.55 -24.85 9.36
N THR A 398 -47.77 -26.00 9.97
CA THR A 398 -46.86 -27.15 9.87
C THR A 398 -47.07 -27.85 8.55
N THR A 399 -46.00 -28.37 7.96
CA THR A 399 -46.07 -29.30 6.83
C THR A 399 -45.19 -30.52 7.09
N SER A 400 -45.56 -31.68 6.55
CA SER A 400 -44.78 -32.91 6.69
C SER A 400 -43.54 -32.96 5.81
N VAL A 401 -43.38 -32.04 4.85
CA VAL A 401 -42.24 -31.98 3.95
C VAL A 401 -41.41 -30.71 4.17
N VAL A 402 -40.14 -30.75 3.77
CA VAL A 402 -39.30 -29.54 3.70
C VAL A 402 -39.59 -28.86 2.36
N PRO A 403 -40.04 -27.59 2.33
CA PRO A 403 -40.26 -26.86 1.09
C PRO A 403 -38.94 -26.63 0.33
N SER A 404 -38.88 -27.04 -0.94
CA SER A 404 -37.94 -26.52 -1.93
C SER A 404 -38.48 -25.25 -2.59
N ASP A 405 -39.80 -25.19 -2.77
CA ASP A 405 -40.54 -24.06 -3.30
C ASP A 405 -41.97 -24.04 -2.72
N VAL A 406 -42.63 -22.88 -2.79
CA VAL A 406 -44.03 -22.71 -2.38
C VAL A 406 -44.81 -21.96 -3.46
N VAL A 407 -46.09 -22.26 -3.62
CA VAL A 407 -46.98 -21.56 -4.56
C VAL A 407 -48.25 -21.12 -3.84
N LEU A 408 -48.48 -19.81 -3.77
CA LEU A 408 -49.70 -19.25 -3.19
C LEU A 408 -50.72 -18.95 -4.30
N ALA A 409 -51.76 -19.77 -4.43
CA ALA A 409 -52.66 -19.69 -5.58
C ALA A 409 -53.84 -18.72 -5.45
N GLY A 410 -54.07 -18.14 -4.26
CA GLY A 410 -55.22 -17.26 -4.01
C GLY A 410 -56.58 -17.98 -3.90
N ASN A 411 -56.61 -19.32 -3.97
CA ASN A 411 -57.82 -20.14 -3.81
C ASN A 411 -58.01 -20.65 -2.36
N GLY A 412 -57.30 -20.06 -1.39
CA GLY A 412 -57.31 -20.46 0.02
C GLY A 412 -56.32 -21.57 0.39
N TYR A 413 -55.44 -21.96 -0.53
CA TYR A 413 -54.39 -22.96 -0.29
C TYR A 413 -53.00 -22.41 -0.61
N ILE A 414 -52.01 -23.00 0.07
CA ILE A 414 -50.59 -22.91 -0.27
C ILE A 414 -50.13 -24.29 -0.72
N TYR A 415 -49.43 -24.36 -1.84
CA TYR A 415 -48.87 -25.60 -2.37
C TYR A 415 -47.39 -25.64 -2.07
N VAL A 416 -46.90 -26.76 -1.55
CA VAL A 416 -45.54 -26.93 -1.06
C VAL A 416 -44.86 -28.01 -1.89
N PHE A 417 -43.91 -27.59 -2.72
CA PHE A 417 -43.05 -28.50 -3.45
C PHE A 417 -41.97 -29.04 -2.51
N PRO A 418 -41.79 -30.37 -2.40
CA PRO A 418 -40.84 -30.95 -1.48
C PRO A 418 -39.39 -30.82 -1.97
N ALA A 419 -38.45 -30.69 -1.04
CA ALA A 419 -37.01 -30.75 -1.26
C ALA A 419 -36.46 -32.19 -1.29
N THR A 420 -37.33 -33.16 -1.53
CA THR A 420 -37.02 -34.58 -1.72
C THR A 420 -38.06 -35.14 -2.67
N TRP A 421 -37.78 -36.30 -3.27
CA TRP A 421 -38.76 -36.96 -4.13
C TRP A 421 -39.96 -37.49 -3.35
N GLU A 422 -41.04 -36.70 -3.27
CA GLU A 422 -42.26 -36.97 -2.52
C GLU A 422 -43.47 -36.25 -3.17
N GLN A 423 -44.68 -36.54 -2.72
CA GLN A 423 -45.90 -35.87 -3.19
C GLN A 423 -45.85 -34.36 -2.87
N LEU A 424 -46.48 -33.54 -3.73
CA LEU A 424 -46.73 -32.13 -3.46
C LEU A 424 -47.71 -32.01 -2.28
N HIS A 425 -47.51 -31.03 -1.38
CA HIS A 425 -48.41 -30.82 -0.24
C HIS A 425 -49.33 -29.61 -0.43
N SER A 426 -50.60 -29.72 -0.03
CA SER A 426 -51.59 -28.65 -0.10
C SER A 426 -52.01 -28.25 1.32
N ILE A 427 -51.62 -27.05 1.76
CA ILE A 427 -51.99 -26.50 3.06
C ILE A 427 -53.23 -25.61 2.90
N ARG A 428 -54.34 -25.99 3.54
CA ARG A 428 -55.54 -25.14 3.60
C ARG A 428 -55.34 -24.02 4.62
N ILE A 429 -55.30 -22.77 4.19
CA ILE A 429 -54.98 -21.60 5.05
C ILE A 429 -55.96 -21.45 6.22
N SER A 430 -57.26 -21.72 5.99
CA SER A 430 -58.29 -21.53 7.02
C SER A 430 -58.24 -22.56 8.16
N THR A 431 -57.59 -23.71 7.97
CA THR A 431 -57.55 -24.79 8.96
C THR A 431 -56.15 -25.26 9.31
N GLY A 432 -55.13 -24.88 8.53
CA GLY A 432 -53.77 -25.41 8.61
C GLY A 432 -53.66 -26.89 8.24
N ALA A 433 -54.68 -27.46 7.56
CA ALA A 433 -54.68 -28.87 7.20
C ALA A 433 -53.70 -29.10 6.05
N ASP A 434 -52.73 -30.00 6.27
CA ASP A 434 -51.76 -30.43 5.28
C ASP A 434 -52.24 -31.73 4.60
N THR A 435 -52.40 -31.70 3.27
CA THR A 435 -52.90 -32.83 2.47
C THR A 435 -51.99 -33.08 1.28
N ALA A 436 -51.42 -34.29 1.19
CA ALA A 436 -50.60 -34.69 0.06
C ALA A 436 -51.43 -34.79 -1.24
N SER A 437 -50.79 -34.45 -2.36
CA SER A 437 -51.38 -34.50 -3.69
C SER A 437 -51.64 -35.92 -4.13
N THR A 438 -52.62 -36.11 -5.02
CA THR A 438 -52.86 -37.43 -5.63
C THR A 438 -52.11 -37.59 -6.96
N GLY A 439 -51.73 -38.83 -7.27
CA GLY A 439 -51.04 -39.19 -8.51
C GLY A 439 -49.53 -39.12 -8.38
N TRP A 440 -48.87 -38.39 -9.28
CA TRP A 440 -47.41 -38.35 -9.43
C TRP A 440 -46.72 -37.48 -8.35
N SER A 441 -45.46 -37.80 -8.04
CA SER A 441 -44.63 -37.15 -7.03
C SER A 441 -43.47 -36.36 -7.66
N PRO A 442 -43.38 -35.02 -7.46
CA PRO A 442 -42.26 -34.17 -7.86
C PRO A 442 -40.89 -34.74 -7.51
N TYR A 443 -39.94 -34.67 -8.47
CA TYR A 443 -38.53 -34.92 -8.18
C TYR A 443 -37.99 -33.85 -7.22
N ASP A 444 -36.86 -34.18 -6.57
CA ASP A 444 -36.18 -33.26 -5.68
C ASP A 444 -35.80 -31.96 -6.40
N GLY A 445 -36.12 -30.82 -5.80
CA GLY A 445 -35.81 -29.50 -6.31
C GLY A 445 -36.70 -29.03 -7.46
N THR A 446 -37.77 -29.74 -7.81
CA THR A 446 -38.79 -29.23 -8.75
C THR A 446 -39.49 -28.02 -8.14
N LYS A 447 -39.49 -26.91 -8.87
CA LYS A 447 -40.18 -25.67 -8.48
C LYS A 447 -41.51 -25.52 -9.19
N GLY A 448 -42.46 -24.87 -8.53
CA GLY A 448 -43.82 -24.73 -9.01
C GLY A 448 -44.10 -23.33 -9.54
N ARG A 449 -44.84 -23.23 -10.64
CA ARG A 449 -45.44 -21.96 -11.08
C ARG A 449 -46.93 -22.08 -11.29
N LEU A 450 -47.66 -21.13 -10.70
CA LEU A 450 -49.08 -20.99 -10.87
C LEU A 450 -49.39 -20.50 -12.28
N HIS A 451 -50.29 -21.18 -12.98
CA HIS A 451 -50.86 -20.66 -14.20
C HIS A 451 -51.75 -19.43 -13.88
N PRO A 452 -51.63 -18.29 -14.59
CA PRO A 452 -52.41 -17.07 -14.29
C PRO A 452 -53.93 -17.27 -14.19
N GLY A 453 -54.47 -18.26 -14.90
CA GLY A 453 -55.86 -18.70 -14.77
C GLY A 453 -56.27 -19.31 -13.41
N GLY A 454 -55.34 -19.53 -12.48
CA GLY A 454 -55.59 -19.91 -11.08
C GLY A 454 -56.02 -21.37 -10.82
N ALA A 455 -56.14 -22.20 -11.85
CA ALA A 455 -56.68 -23.56 -11.75
C ALA A 455 -55.62 -24.68 -11.86
N ALA A 456 -54.38 -24.34 -12.22
CA ALA A 456 -53.31 -25.32 -12.42
C ALA A 456 -51.95 -24.78 -11.98
N ILE A 457 -51.05 -25.71 -11.62
CA ILE A 457 -49.64 -25.46 -11.33
C ILE A 457 -48.81 -26.34 -12.26
N TYR A 458 -47.73 -25.77 -12.79
CA TYR A 458 -46.73 -26.48 -13.58
C TYR A 458 -45.43 -26.58 -12.80
N GLY A 459 -44.68 -27.66 -13.02
CA GLY A 459 -43.30 -27.80 -12.57
C GLY A 459 -42.53 -28.67 -13.56
N ALA A 460 -41.24 -28.44 -13.74
CA ALA A 460 -40.41 -29.29 -14.58
C ALA A 460 -39.53 -30.21 -13.71
N ASP A 461 -39.28 -31.41 -14.24
CA ASP A 461 -38.41 -32.38 -13.60
C ASP A 461 -36.99 -31.79 -13.49
N ASN A 462 -36.37 -31.89 -12.31
CA ASN A 462 -35.05 -31.33 -12.04
C ASN A 462 -34.04 -32.45 -11.77
N PHE A 463 -32.78 -32.24 -12.16
CA PHE A 463 -31.65 -33.17 -11.96
C PHE A 463 -31.82 -34.59 -12.54
N VAL A 464 -32.73 -34.78 -13.49
CA VAL A 464 -32.96 -36.06 -14.17
C VAL A 464 -32.85 -35.89 -15.68
N SER A 465 -32.62 -36.99 -16.39
CA SER A 465 -32.64 -37.01 -17.86
C SER A 465 -33.21 -38.36 -18.31
N PRO A 466 -34.23 -38.39 -19.19
CA PRO A 466 -34.94 -37.25 -19.78
C PRO A 466 -35.80 -36.42 -18.79
N GLU A 467 -36.06 -35.16 -19.11
CA GLU A 467 -36.89 -34.22 -18.30
C GLU A 467 -38.27 -34.02 -18.92
N ASP A 468 -39.30 -33.90 -18.07
CA ASP A 468 -40.68 -33.59 -18.46
C ASP A 468 -41.22 -32.34 -17.73
N ILE A 469 -42.21 -31.67 -18.33
CA ILE A 469 -43.05 -30.68 -17.63
C ILE A 469 -44.27 -31.41 -17.07
N ARG A 470 -44.60 -31.19 -15.82
CA ARG A 470 -45.69 -31.84 -15.08
C ARG A 470 -46.76 -30.80 -14.75
N LYS A 471 -48.03 -31.18 -14.92
CA LYS A 471 -49.18 -30.33 -14.59
C LYS A 471 -50.04 -30.93 -13.49
N PHE A 472 -50.41 -30.08 -12.53
CA PHE A 472 -51.30 -30.42 -11.43
C PHE A 472 -52.54 -29.53 -11.48
N SER A 473 -53.72 -30.13 -11.34
CA SER A 473 -54.95 -29.38 -11.11
C SER A 473 -55.02 -28.95 -9.66
N ILE A 474 -55.47 -27.72 -9.43
CA ILE A 474 -55.76 -27.18 -8.11
C ILE A 474 -57.19 -26.63 -7.99
N ALA A 475 -58.03 -26.86 -9.01
CA ALA A 475 -59.41 -26.38 -9.06
C ALA A 475 -60.27 -26.91 -7.90
N GLY A 476 -59.98 -28.12 -7.40
CA GLY A 476 -60.63 -28.73 -6.23
C GLY A 476 -60.04 -28.34 -4.87
N GLY A 477 -59.03 -27.46 -4.84
CA GLY A 477 -58.31 -27.08 -3.62
C GLY A 477 -57.07 -27.94 -3.38
N THR A 478 -57.22 -29.25 -3.13
CA THR A 478 -56.03 -30.13 -3.03
C THR A 478 -55.47 -30.41 -4.41
N ALA A 479 -54.14 -30.35 -4.54
CA ALA A 479 -53.50 -30.61 -5.81
C ALA A 479 -53.65 -32.08 -6.26
N SER A 480 -53.88 -32.29 -7.54
CA SER A 480 -53.93 -33.61 -8.16
C SER A 480 -53.16 -33.59 -9.47
N PHE A 481 -52.24 -34.53 -9.65
CA PHE A 481 -51.53 -34.69 -10.91
C PHE A 481 -52.53 -34.93 -12.06
N LEU A 482 -52.30 -34.25 -13.18
CA LEU A 482 -53.07 -34.45 -14.40
C LEU A 482 -52.27 -35.32 -15.38
N TYR A 483 -51.25 -34.73 -15.98
CA TYR A 483 -50.43 -35.32 -17.02
C TYR A 483 -49.11 -34.57 -17.16
N ASP A 484 -48.20 -35.17 -17.91
CA ASP A 484 -46.90 -34.63 -18.29
C ASP A 484 -46.88 -34.09 -19.73
N SER A 485 -45.78 -33.43 -20.07
CA SER A 485 -45.49 -32.97 -21.41
C SER A 485 -45.52 -34.15 -22.40
N PRO A 486 -45.94 -33.92 -23.66
CA PRO A 486 -45.95 -34.97 -24.68
C PRO A 486 -44.54 -35.37 -25.17
N TYR A 487 -43.49 -34.80 -24.58
CA TYR A 487 -42.08 -35.00 -24.90
C TYR A 487 -41.37 -35.66 -23.72
N HIS A 488 -40.31 -36.39 -24.01
CA HIS A 488 -39.48 -37.08 -23.03
C HIS A 488 -38.01 -37.02 -23.46
N GLY A 489 -37.40 -35.83 -23.31
CA GLY A 489 -36.02 -35.55 -23.73
C GLY A 489 -35.86 -34.99 -25.14
N ASP A 490 -36.95 -34.71 -25.85
CA ASP A 490 -36.93 -34.10 -27.18
C ASP A 490 -36.44 -32.63 -27.13
N TYR A 491 -36.71 -31.94 -26.02
CA TYR A 491 -36.34 -30.56 -25.77
C TYR A 491 -35.81 -30.42 -24.34
N GLU A 492 -34.73 -29.66 -24.18
CA GLU A 492 -34.13 -29.40 -22.86
C GLU A 492 -35.02 -28.44 -22.03
N MET A 493 -35.25 -28.75 -20.75
CA MET A 493 -36.12 -27.97 -19.87
C MET A 493 -35.32 -27.35 -18.71
N CYS A 494 -34.38 -28.09 -18.15
CA CYS A 494 -33.42 -27.66 -17.13
C CYS A 494 -34.07 -27.28 -15.79
N GLY A 495 -35.13 -27.99 -15.41
CA GLY A 495 -35.75 -27.95 -14.09
C GLY A 495 -36.66 -26.75 -13.78
N ASP A 496 -36.14 -25.53 -13.87
CA ASP A 496 -36.91 -24.33 -13.54
C ASP A 496 -37.77 -23.86 -14.72
N LEU A 497 -38.94 -23.28 -14.43
CA LEU A 497 -39.82 -22.70 -15.43
C LEU A 497 -40.50 -21.42 -14.93
N TRP A 498 -41.01 -20.62 -15.87
CA TRP A 498 -41.80 -19.42 -15.66
C TRP A 498 -42.99 -19.43 -16.61
N ILE A 499 -44.07 -18.71 -16.28
CA ILE A 499 -45.28 -18.62 -17.10
C ILE A 499 -45.52 -17.16 -17.44
N THR A 500 -45.82 -16.86 -18.70
CA THR A 500 -46.15 -15.51 -19.14
C THR A 500 -47.46 -15.04 -18.49
N GLU A 501 -47.56 -13.75 -18.18
CA GLU A 501 -48.74 -13.15 -17.51
C GLU A 501 -50.08 -13.45 -18.21
N ASP A 502 -50.08 -13.57 -19.54
CA ASP A 502 -51.25 -13.91 -20.34
C ASP A 502 -51.66 -15.39 -20.21
N GLY A 503 -50.83 -16.22 -19.59
CA GLY A 503 -51.02 -17.64 -19.40
C GLY A 503 -50.88 -18.46 -20.67
N LEU A 504 -50.29 -17.92 -21.74
CA LEU A 504 -50.20 -18.62 -23.03
C LEU A 504 -48.90 -19.40 -23.21
N ARG A 505 -47.86 -19.10 -22.43
CA ARG A 505 -46.53 -19.69 -22.62
C ARG A 505 -45.81 -20.03 -21.32
N ILE A 506 -45.14 -21.17 -21.33
CA ILE A 506 -44.13 -21.60 -20.37
C ILE A 506 -42.76 -21.30 -20.96
N VAL A 507 -41.88 -20.67 -20.18
CA VAL A 507 -40.46 -20.47 -20.49
C VAL A 507 -39.66 -21.37 -19.56
N THR A 508 -38.74 -22.18 -20.09
CA THR A 508 -37.91 -23.09 -19.29
C THR A 508 -36.52 -22.53 -19.04
N ALA A 509 -35.81 -23.09 -18.07
CA ALA A 509 -34.43 -22.70 -17.71
C ALA A 509 -33.39 -22.97 -18.81
N CYS A 510 -33.73 -23.74 -19.85
CA CYS A 510 -32.90 -23.86 -21.05
C CYS A 510 -33.38 -23.01 -22.23
N GLY A 511 -34.26 -22.04 -21.96
CA GLY A 511 -34.70 -21.04 -22.94
C GLY A 511 -35.70 -21.57 -23.96
N ASN A 512 -36.06 -22.85 -23.90
CA ASN A 512 -37.16 -23.39 -24.68
C ASN A 512 -38.49 -22.88 -24.13
N THR A 513 -39.46 -22.76 -25.02
CA THR A 513 -40.80 -22.32 -24.67
C THR A 513 -41.85 -23.31 -25.12
N PHE A 514 -42.94 -23.37 -24.37
CA PHE A 514 -44.04 -24.29 -24.63
C PHE A 514 -45.36 -23.56 -24.45
N HIS A 515 -46.40 -23.99 -25.15
CA HIS A 515 -47.73 -23.48 -24.93
C HIS A 515 -48.24 -23.85 -23.54
N ALA A 516 -48.84 -22.91 -22.83
CA ALA A 516 -49.63 -23.18 -21.62
C ALA A 516 -51.12 -23.15 -22.02
N ASN A 517 -51.82 -24.28 -21.86
CA ASN A 517 -53.24 -24.40 -22.24
C ASN A 517 -53.96 -25.45 -21.37
N THR A 518 -55.25 -25.69 -21.58
CA THR A 518 -56.02 -26.75 -20.91
C THR A 518 -56.14 -28.04 -21.72
N THR A 519 -55.81 -28.01 -23.02
CA THR A 519 -55.97 -29.15 -23.93
C THR A 519 -54.68 -29.96 -24.01
N GLN A 520 -54.68 -31.20 -23.51
CA GLN A 520 -53.54 -32.10 -23.64
C GLN A 520 -53.40 -32.63 -25.07
N GLY A 521 -52.18 -32.69 -25.60
CA GLY A 521 -51.88 -33.31 -26.88
C GLY A 521 -50.56 -32.83 -27.48
N SER A 522 -50.16 -33.40 -28.62
CA SER A 522 -48.94 -33.03 -29.35
C SER A 522 -49.19 -32.08 -30.54
N THR A 523 -50.43 -31.61 -30.72
CA THR A 523 -50.78 -30.67 -31.79
C THR A 523 -50.42 -29.23 -31.40
N ALA A 524 -49.94 -28.43 -32.35
CA ALA A 524 -49.60 -27.02 -32.12
C ALA A 524 -50.76 -26.27 -31.42
N GLY A 525 -50.41 -25.51 -30.37
CA GLY A 525 -51.38 -24.82 -29.51
C GLY A 525 -52.00 -25.68 -28.39
N SER A 526 -51.68 -26.97 -28.31
CA SER A 526 -51.99 -27.82 -27.15
C SER A 526 -51.03 -27.55 -26.00
N ASP A 527 -51.46 -27.87 -24.78
CA ASP A 527 -50.71 -27.69 -23.55
C ASP A 527 -49.36 -28.43 -23.58
N MET A 528 -48.30 -27.75 -23.13
CA MET A 528 -46.91 -28.21 -23.10
C MET A 528 -46.35 -28.66 -24.46
N THR A 529 -46.91 -28.18 -25.58
CA THR A 529 -46.31 -28.36 -26.91
C THR A 529 -45.28 -27.29 -27.21
N TYR A 530 -44.20 -27.64 -27.91
CA TYR A 530 -43.08 -26.75 -28.18
C TYR A 530 -43.53 -25.51 -28.98
N ALA A 531 -43.13 -24.33 -28.50
CA ALA A 531 -43.59 -23.02 -28.99
C ALA A 531 -42.43 -22.10 -29.42
N GLY A 532 -41.22 -22.64 -29.62
CA GLY A 532 -40.02 -21.89 -29.99
C GLY A 532 -39.03 -21.75 -28.83
N ALA A 533 -37.96 -20.98 -29.03
CA ALA A 533 -36.91 -20.77 -28.04
C ALA A 533 -36.41 -19.33 -28.04
N LEU A 534 -35.90 -18.88 -26.89
CA LEU A 534 -35.22 -17.61 -26.72
C LEU A 534 -33.79 -17.71 -27.28
N GLU A 535 -33.64 -17.50 -28.59
CA GLU A 535 -32.38 -17.74 -29.31
C GLU A 535 -31.18 -17.01 -28.69
N GLY A 536 -30.04 -17.71 -28.65
CA GLY A 536 -28.77 -17.18 -28.14
C GLY A 536 -28.71 -16.97 -26.62
N THR A 537 -29.76 -17.31 -25.87
CA THR A 537 -29.80 -17.18 -24.41
C THR A 537 -28.98 -18.27 -23.72
N GLY A 538 -29.06 -19.51 -24.20
CA GLY A 538 -28.53 -20.67 -23.49
C GLY A 538 -29.38 -20.93 -22.25
N GLN A 539 -28.77 -20.83 -21.07
CA GLN A 539 -29.51 -20.97 -19.81
C GLN A 539 -30.24 -19.67 -19.42
N VAL A 540 -31.41 -19.84 -18.83
CA VAL A 540 -32.24 -18.82 -18.18
C VAL A 540 -32.17 -19.08 -16.69
N LYS A 541 -31.68 -18.11 -15.93
CA LYS A 541 -31.61 -18.14 -14.46
C LYS A 541 -32.87 -17.57 -13.84
N TRP A 542 -33.47 -16.58 -14.51
CA TRP A 542 -34.72 -15.97 -14.12
C TRP A 542 -35.43 -15.39 -15.34
N ALA A 543 -36.75 -15.49 -15.39
CA ALA A 543 -37.56 -14.81 -16.39
C ALA A 543 -38.77 -14.13 -15.74
N ASP A 544 -39.15 -12.98 -16.29
CA ASP A 544 -40.40 -12.30 -15.99
C ASP A 544 -41.04 -11.81 -17.29
N HIS A 545 -42.35 -11.67 -17.32
CA HIS A 545 -43.09 -11.26 -18.49
C HIS A 545 -43.92 -10.03 -18.18
N SER A 546 -44.06 -9.13 -19.16
CA SER A 546 -45.04 -8.06 -19.10
C SER A 546 -45.85 -8.02 -20.38
N ALA A 547 -47.14 -8.35 -20.27
CA ALA A 547 -48.08 -8.23 -21.38
C ALA A 547 -48.27 -6.77 -21.81
N ALA A 548 -48.08 -5.82 -20.88
CA ALA A 548 -48.13 -4.39 -21.20
C ALA A 548 -46.92 -3.92 -22.01
N ALA A 549 -45.73 -4.51 -21.78
CA ALA A 549 -44.54 -4.24 -22.56
C ALA A 549 -44.46 -5.06 -23.85
N GLY A 550 -45.17 -6.19 -23.93
CA GLY A 550 -45.02 -7.17 -25.01
C GLY A 550 -43.65 -7.86 -24.97
N GLN A 551 -43.12 -8.09 -23.75
CA GLN A 551 -41.72 -8.46 -23.55
C GLN A 551 -41.54 -9.53 -22.47
N ILE A 552 -40.57 -10.42 -22.71
CA ILE A 552 -40.00 -11.34 -21.73
C ILE A 552 -38.62 -10.78 -21.32
N LEU A 553 -38.47 -10.50 -20.04
CA LEU A 553 -37.22 -10.08 -19.40
C LEU A 553 -36.50 -11.30 -18.86
N VAL A 554 -35.22 -11.45 -19.20
CA VAL A 554 -34.41 -12.62 -18.85
C VAL A 554 -33.13 -12.19 -18.15
N VAL A 555 -32.85 -12.85 -17.03
CA VAL A 555 -31.49 -13.01 -16.49
C VAL A 555 -30.95 -14.32 -17.02
N ARG A 556 -29.83 -14.26 -17.73
CA ARG A 556 -29.17 -15.48 -18.23
C ARG A 556 -28.55 -16.27 -17.09
N GLY A 557 -28.53 -17.59 -17.26
CA GLY A 557 -27.73 -18.51 -16.46
C GLY A 557 -26.33 -18.68 -17.02
N LEU A 558 -25.44 -19.21 -16.18
CA LEU A 558 -24.07 -19.52 -16.57
C LEU A 558 -24.06 -20.85 -17.34
N PRO A 559 -23.84 -20.86 -18.67
CA PRO A 559 -23.82 -22.10 -19.42
C PRO A 559 -22.68 -23.01 -18.93
N TYR A 560 -22.97 -24.31 -18.82
CA TYR A 560 -21.96 -25.31 -18.45
C TYR A 560 -20.86 -25.42 -19.52
N TRP A 561 -21.20 -25.27 -20.80
CA TRP A 561 -20.25 -25.30 -21.91
C TRP A 561 -20.77 -24.54 -23.16
N PRO A 562 -19.97 -23.66 -23.80
CA PRO A 562 -18.71 -23.11 -23.29
C PRO A 562 -18.96 -22.26 -22.04
N ALA A 563 -18.06 -22.31 -21.06
CA ALA A 563 -18.20 -21.51 -19.84
C ALA A 563 -18.15 -20.02 -20.19
N ASP A 564 -19.17 -19.28 -19.77
CA ASP A 564 -19.29 -17.84 -19.94
C ASP A 564 -19.59 -17.21 -18.57
N PRO A 565 -18.55 -16.88 -17.77
CA PRO A 565 -18.73 -16.31 -16.43
C PRO A 565 -19.34 -14.90 -16.44
N GLY A 566 -19.46 -14.27 -17.62
CA GLY A 566 -20.11 -12.98 -17.81
C GLY A 566 -21.56 -13.10 -18.28
N ALA A 567 -22.08 -14.32 -18.50
CA ALA A 567 -23.40 -14.51 -19.08
C ALA A 567 -24.51 -13.86 -18.24
N ASP A 568 -24.39 -13.93 -16.91
CA ASP A 568 -25.36 -13.35 -15.97
C ASP A 568 -25.03 -11.89 -15.59
N ALA A 569 -24.10 -11.23 -16.29
CA ALA A 569 -23.80 -9.80 -16.12
C ALA A 569 -24.65 -8.89 -17.03
N GLU A 570 -25.73 -9.40 -17.61
CA GLU A 570 -26.65 -8.68 -18.49
C GLU A 570 -28.11 -9.11 -18.30
N LEU A 571 -29.04 -8.22 -18.63
CA LEU A 571 -30.45 -8.52 -18.86
C LEU A 571 -30.70 -8.61 -20.36
N ARG A 572 -31.61 -9.49 -20.77
CA ARG A 572 -32.09 -9.58 -22.16
C ARG A 572 -33.58 -9.41 -22.23
N LEU A 573 -34.05 -8.65 -23.21
CA LEU A 573 -35.47 -8.48 -23.51
C LEU A 573 -35.79 -9.13 -24.85
N PHE A 574 -36.79 -10.00 -24.83
CA PHE A 574 -37.31 -10.67 -26.01
C PHE A 574 -38.74 -10.21 -26.27
N GLY A 575 -39.12 -10.06 -27.53
CA GLY A 575 -40.53 -9.87 -27.88
C GLY A 575 -41.32 -11.13 -27.57
N ASP A 576 -42.48 -11.01 -26.94
CA ASP A 576 -43.33 -12.15 -26.60
C ASP A 576 -44.01 -12.80 -27.82
N ASP A 577 -44.27 -12.09 -28.91
CA ASP A 577 -44.86 -12.73 -30.10
C ASP A 577 -43.91 -13.72 -30.79
N PHE A 578 -42.71 -13.25 -31.12
CA PHE A 578 -41.77 -13.97 -32.00
C PHE A 578 -40.50 -14.46 -31.30
N LEU A 579 -40.35 -14.20 -30.00
CA LEU A 579 -39.18 -14.59 -29.19
C LEU A 579 -37.86 -14.00 -29.70
N ALA A 580 -37.90 -12.95 -30.51
CA ALA A 580 -36.71 -12.28 -31.03
C ALA A 580 -36.07 -11.41 -29.94
N LEU A 581 -34.74 -11.47 -29.81
CA LEU A 581 -33.98 -10.56 -28.93
C LEU A 581 -34.14 -9.12 -29.43
N GLN A 582 -34.62 -8.24 -28.54
CA GLN A 582 -34.85 -6.83 -28.82
C GLN A 582 -33.78 -5.93 -28.19
N GLU A 583 -33.34 -6.24 -26.98
CA GLU A 583 -32.40 -5.41 -26.22
C GLU A 583 -31.53 -6.27 -25.29
N THR A 584 -30.26 -5.87 -25.16
CA THR A 584 -29.34 -6.37 -24.14
C THR A 584 -28.91 -5.20 -23.27
N ILE A 585 -29.14 -5.31 -21.96
CA ILE A 585 -28.83 -4.26 -20.98
C ILE A 585 -27.71 -4.78 -20.07
N PRO A 586 -26.49 -4.23 -20.14
CA PRO A 586 -25.42 -4.57 -19.20
C PRO A 586 -25.85 -4.26 -17.76
N LEU A 587 -25.57 -5.16 -16.83
CA LEU A 587 -25.81 -4.88 -15.42
C LEU A 587 -24.80 -3.84 -14.90
N ALA A 588 -25.28 -2.94 -14.04
CA ALA A 588 -24.48 -1.86 -13.48
C ALA A 588 -23.29 -2.40 -12.67
N ARG A 589 -22.09 -1.88 -12.94
CA ARG A 589 -20.95 -2.11 -12.06
C ARG A 589 -21.20 -1.47 -10.69
N ILE A 590 -20.67 -2.09 -9.65
CA ILE A 590 -20.84 -1.65 -8.27
C ILE A 590 -19.49 -1.19 -7.72
N GLY A 591 -19.41 0.09 -7.37
CA GLY A 591 -18.25 0.72 -6.74
C GLY A 591 -18.21 0.43 -5.25
N VAL A 592 -17.17 -0.28 -4.81
CA VAL A 592 -16.90 -0.61 -3.40
C VAL A 592 -15.50 -0.13 -3.05
N GLY A 593 -15.39 0.80 -2.10
CA GLY A 593 -14.09 1.32 -1.65
C GLY A 593 -13.25 1.98 -2.75
N GLY A 594 -13.89 2.59 -3.76
CA GLY A 594 -13.22 3.21 -4.90
C GLY A 594 -12.83 2.25 -6.02
N LYS A 595 -13.19 0.96 -5.94
CA LYS A 595 -12.99 -0.03 -7.01
C LYS A 595 -14.32 -0.52 -7.54
N GLY A 596 -14.40 -0.78 -8.84
CA GLY A 596 -15.64 -1.28 -9.43
C GLY A 596 -15.61 -2.77 -9.67
N TYR A 597 -16.74 -3.39 -9.40
CA TYR A 597 -16.95 -4.82 -9.50
C TYR A 597 -18.09 -5.12 -10.46
N VAL A 598 -17.99 -6.25 -11.16
CA VAL A 598 -19.09 -6.80 -11.96
C VAL A 598 -20.22 -7.20 -11.00
N SER A 599 -21.46 -7.08 -11.46
CA SER A 599 -22.63 -7.59 -10.74
C SER A 599 -23.29 -8.68 -11.57
N HIS A 600 -23.77 -9.72 -10.91
CA HIS A 600 -24.38 -10.89 -11.50
C HIS A 600 -25.87 -10.93 -11.17
N GLY A 601 -26.73 -11.00 -12.17
CA GLY A 601 -28.17 -11.05 -12.00
C GLY A 601 -28.59 -12.31 -11.25
N ARG A 602 -29.56 -12.17 -10.34
CA ARG A 602 -30.21 -13.29 -9.64
C ARG A 602 -31.70 -13.35 -9.96
N PHE A 603 -32.36 -12.20 -9.89
CA PHE A 603 -33.78 -12.02 -10.20
C PHE A 603 -33.96 -10.73 -10.97
N ALA A 604 -34.96 -10.68 -11.85
CA ALA A 604 -35.32 -9.46 -12.56
C ALA A 604 -36.83 -9.40 -12.80
N PHE A 605 -37.40 -8.21 -12.65
CA PHE A 605 -38.85 -8.02 -12.70
C PHE A 605 -39.20 -6.76 -13.49
N PHE A 606 -40.34 -6.78 -14.17
CA PHE A 606 -41.00 -5.57 -14.62
C PHE A 606 -41.69 -4.87 -13.45
N SER A 607 -41.66 -3.54 -13.43
CA SER A 607 -42.53 -2.76 -12.54
C SER A 607 -44.00 -2.91 -12.90
N ALA A 608 -44.89 -2.48 -12.00
CA ALA A 608 -46.34 -2.57 -12.19
C ALA A 608 -46.86 -1.91 -13.49
N ASP A 609 -46.21 -0.82 -13.90
CA ASP A 609 -46.48 -0.07 -15.12
C ASP A 609 -45.61 -0.49 -16.31
N ALA A 610 -44.74 -1.48 -16.12
CA ALA A 610 -43.81 -2.03 -17.10
C ALA A 610 -42.78 -1.02 -17.68
N THR A 611 -42.65 0.17 -17.09
CA THR A 611 -41.71 1.20 -17.55
C THR A 611 -40.29 1.02 -16.99
N ARG A 612 -40.16 0.32 -15.86
CA ARG A 612 -38.89 0.07 -15.18
C ARG A 612 -38.59 -1.42 -15.14
N ARG A 613 -37.30 -1.75 -15.08
CA ARG A 613 -36.85 -3.13 -14.81
C ARG A 613 -36.08 -3.13 -13.51
N VAL A 614 -36.49 -3.98 -12.57
CA VAL A 614 -35.90 -4.10 -11.24
C VAL A 614 -35.05 -5.36 -11.23
N ALA A 615 -33.74 -5.22 -11.17
CA ALA A 615 -32.81 -6.34 -11.06
C ALA A 615 -32.30 -6.46 -9.63
N LEU A 616 -32.38 -7.66 -9.09
CA LEU A 616 -31.66 -8.07 -7.89
C LEU A 616 -30.38 -8.76 -8.33
N VAL A 617 -29.25 -8.15 -8.00
CA VAL A 617 -27.92 -8.57 -8.44
C VAL A 617 -27.06 -8.93 -7.24
N GLN A 618 -26.03 -9.72 -7.49
CA GLN A 618 -24.99 -10.04 -6.54
C GLN A 618 -23.66 -9.47 -7.02
N VAL A 619 -22.99 -8.69 -6.19
CA VAL A 619 -21.65 -8.17 -6.46
C VAL A 619 -20.68 -9.35 -6.53
N ASP A 620 -19.74 -9.32 -7.49
CA ASP A 620 -18.69 -10.33 -7.61
C ASP A 620 -18.00 -10.61 -6.27
N ALA A 621 -17.75 -11.90 -6.00
CA ALA A 621 -17.19 -12.37 -4.73
C ALA A 621 -15.81 -11.77 -4.40
N THR A 622 -15.06 -11.32 -5.41
CA THR A 622 -13.77 -10.63 -5.24
C THR A 622 -13.89 -9.25 -4.58
N SER A 623 -15.10 -8.72 -4.42
CA SER A 623 -15.37 -7.49 -3.65
C SER A 623 -15.13 -7.63 -2.15
N GLY A 624 -15.18 -8.85 -1.61
CA GLY A 624 -15.03 -9.11 -0.17
C GLY A 624 -16.23 -8.68 0.68
N LEU A 625 -17.37 -8.32 0.08
CA LEU A 625 -18.59 -7.99 0.80
C LEU A 625 -19.20 -9.22 1.47
N LEU A 626 -19.66 -9.07 2.73
CA LEU A 626 -20.36 -10.14 3.46
C LEU A 626 -21.82 -10.30 3.02
N ALA A 627 -22.46 -9.21 2.60
CA ALA A 627 -23.80 -9.18 2.00
C ALA A 627 -23.68 -8.53 0.62
N PRO A 628 -23.45 -9.34 -0.44
CA PRO A 628 -23.16 -8.82 -1.78
C PRO A 628 -24.42 -8.49 -2.61
N ASP A 629 -25.64 -8.66 -2.06
CA ASP A 629 -26.86 -8.45 -2.84
C ASP A 629 -27.23 -6.96 -2.91
N ALA A 630 -27.70 -6.54 -4.08
CA ALA A 630 -28.10 -5.16 -4.36
C ALA A 630 -29.29 -5.12 -5.32
N VAL A 631 -30.00 -4.00 -5.30
CA VAL A 631 -31.11 -3.72 -6.23
C VAL A 631 -30.70 -2.60 -7.17
N VAL A 632 -30.94 -2.81 -8.46
CA VAL A 632 -30.71 -1.84 -9.53
C VAL A 632 -32.00 -1.65 -10.32
N VAL A 633 -32.36 -0.40 -10.58
CA VAL A 633 -33.55 -0.04 -11.39
C VAL A 633 -33.07 0.53 -12.72
N TYR A 634 -33.51 -0.09 -13.82
CA TYR A 634 -33.18 0.28 -15.19
C TYR A 634 -34.21 1.19 -15.82
#